data_AF-A0A9N8ZZC4-F1
#
_entry.id   AF-A0A9N8ZZC4-F1
#
_cell.length_a   1.000
_cell.length_b   1.000
_cell.length_c   1.000
_cell.angle_alpha   90.00
_cell.angle_beta   90.00
_cell.angle_gamma   90.00
#
_symmetry.space_group_name_H-M   'P 1'
#
loop_
_entity.id
_entity.type
_entity.pdbx_description
1 polymer ?
#
loop_
_entity_poly.entity_id
_entity_poly.type
_entity_poly.pdbx_seq_one_letter_code
_entity_poly.pdbx_strand_id
1 'polypeptide(L)'
;MPPKENKNKPIAPKKDEGQGKEAEPIDTEMEDVKVSRSSVSAMQLPSITDIKGWSMEMMAQYIWIKLMSPDETPLTEVSLEGVRHVDGLKKAIKKEMPNVLKDYDSSQLILKAKKSTDNDDQAVELGNPRELMASVHQRFGSDCEVLVSVPAVSPRKIILANDKIEETLTKIINGVNHQPHTIKMEEVEEFQRGKLGCFYKKLLPPGSTATRLYLPMLGQVLPDMQPTTGGKKRTFSEIIQSDITETSSHHIVAMVARSGSGKTATVIQLAKKHFVIYVVCEAVNTYSPDFSDRNFRILARDIENMCSRLPKPVQVDNNRQKYMDDLRSYDNQLKNLASECVQLEFLACQLFLELLFRKNSQVTPEVFFHEQLNGGSATIGNLVEELRMYDPQTIRNMLKHVERHLQTFLTGRGLVIALDEAHIAETDCLHDRLISPSAITNNENFLDHNGTIRLDLRCGFLTPLCSALGDMHATLVVLGTRLTLMDASHVYSAIAKPNVRFEKITSFPSCDESHVEELLGQIIDISDCEIQPEKKRQLSGRFRFTTSVATQICNRECSNTTVIRHLLSRMVIAYKLKGGKIAFTQQDEFDFVNSGVCALREDSDGYHWAVEEPLVIEVLEEELRASEFDPEVLAYLDQFNTMLTNLGTNSVAKGEAFELLVYRSLQRFNGKVLVDLPFIKDIKNLPEWCKTTTLNVRKFGTAKELGYDNNSTWGDVEFFEKTPGGELLIPNNLTRPDGALLLEGKEHGLSLAIKLYSQPVNS
;
A
#
# COMPACT_ATOMS: atom_id res chain seq x y z
N MET A 1 53.46 -31.41 18.40
CA MET A 1 54.15 -31.48 19.71
C MET A 1 53.18 -31.00 20.80
N PRO A 2 52.75 -31.87 21.72
CA PRO A 2 52.15 -31.53 23.02
C PRO A 2 53.24 -31.57 24.13
N PRO A 3 52.97 -31.64 25.45
CA PRO A 3 51.89 -31.11 26.33
C PRO A 3 52.45 -30.41 27.61
N LYS A 4 51.59 -29.94 28.54
CA LYS A 4 51.62 -30.34 29.97
C LYS A 4 50.43 -29.83 30.82
N GLU A 5 49.88 -30.75 31.62
CA GLU A 5 48.92 -30.64 32.73
C GLU A 5 49.55 -29.94 33.97
N ASN A 6 48.90 -29.54 35.08
CA ASN A 6 48.02 -30.33 35.98
C ASN A 6 47.42 -29.46 37.14
N LYS A 7 46.17 -29.80 37.53
CA LYS A 7 45.58 -30.01 38.90
C LYS A 7 45.68 -28.97 40.06
N ASN A 8 44.54 -28.54 40.63
CA ASN A 8 43.87 -29.16 41.81
C ASN A 8 42.66 -28.34 42.39
N LYS A 9 41.63 -29.07 42.84
CA LYS A 9 40.45 -28.73 43.70
C LYS A 9 40.84 -28.83 45.21
N PRO A 10 39.97 -28.76 46.27
CA PRO A 10 38.48 -28.68 46.39
C PRO A 10 37.90 -27.80 47.55
N ILE A 11 36.56 -27.79 47.73
CA ILE A 11 35.73 -28.00 48.97
C ILE A 11 34.47 -27.10 49.02
N ALA A 12 33.31 -27.73 49.27
CA ALA A 12 31.92 -27.23 49.34
C ALA A 12 31.52 -26.85 50.80
N PRO A 13 30.23 -26.86 51.29
CA PRO A 13 28.87 -26.78 50.70
C PRO A 13 27.87 -25.86 51.51
N LYS A 14 26.59 -25.75 51.08
CA LYS A 14 25.34 -25.66 51.91
C LYS A 14 24.11 -25.58 50.96
N LYS A 15 23.25 -26.60 50.90
CA LYS A 15 21.97 -26.83 51.65
C LYS A 15 20.89 -25.78 51.35
N ASP A 16 19.84 -26.11 50.61
CA ASP A 16 18.63 -26.93 50.92
C ASP A 16 17.59 -26.19 51.77
N GLU A 17 16.36 -26.17 51.24
CA GLU A 17 15.02 -26.26 51.87
C GLU A 17 14.01 -25.50 50.97
N GLY A 18 12.87 -26.04 50.54
CA GLY A 18 12.25 -27.34 50.78
C GLY A 18 10.78 -27.32 50.36
N GLN A 19 10.27 -28.52 50.07
CA GLN A 19 8.89 -29.03 50.25
C GLN A 19 7.81 -28.45 49.33
N GLY A 20 6.94 -29.24 48.68
CA GLY A 20 6.36 -30.57 48.95
C GLY A 20 4.86 -30.41 48.65
N LYS A 21 4.14 -31.32 47.99
CA LYS A 21 3.71 -32.67 48.43
C LYS A 21 2.84 -33.28 47.30
N GLU A 22 3.12 -34.52 46.90
CA GLU A 22 2.38 -35.78 47.17
C GLU A 22 1.25 -36.05 46.13
N ALA A 23 1.39 -37.07 45.27
CA ALA A 23 1.21 -38.53 45.48
C ALA A 23 -0.26 -38.93 45.27
N GLU A 24 -0.67 -40.01 44.59
CA GLU A 24 -0.06 -41.33 44.33
C GLU A 24 -0.94 -42.14 43.31
N PRO A 25 -0.79 -43.48 43.07
CA PRO A 25 -0.51 -44.07 41.74
C PRO A 25 -1.49 -45.21 41.36
N ILE A 26 -1.06 -46.15 40.49
CA ILE A 26 -1.34 -47.62 40.40
C ILE A 26 -0.81 -48.06 39.00
N ASP A 27 0.39 -48.63 38.89
CA ASP A 27 0.79 -50.07 38.99
C ASP A 27 0.77 -50.78 37.61
N THR A 28 1.97 -51.10 37.05
CA THR A 28 2.63 -52.44 36.92
C THR A 28 2.08 -53.25 35.73
N GLU A 29 2.84 -53.78 34.77
CA GLU A 29 4.00 -54.68 34.87
C GLU A 29 4.92 -54.65 33.64
N MET A 30 6.18 -55.01 33.89
CA MET A 30 7.23 -55.37 32.93
C MET A 30 7.07 -56.83 32.46
N GLU A 31 7.54 -57.15 31.25
CA GLU A 31 8.46 -58.30 31.06
C GLU A 31 9.24 -58.25 29.72
N ASP A 32 10.56 -58.12 29.88
CA ASP A 32 11.71 -58.75 29.20
C ASP A 32 11.87 -58.92 27.67
N VAL A 33 12.80 -58.11 27.14
CA VAL A 33 14.10 -58.47 26.50
C VAL A 33 14.19 -59.72 25.61
N LYS A 34 14.47 -59.50 24.31
CA LYS A 34 15.66 -60.11 23.64
C LYS A 34 16.05 -59.42 22.34
N VAL A 35 17.34 -59.09 22.27
CA VAL A 35 18.07 -58.55 21.11
C VAL A 35 18.50 -59.69 20.18
N SER A 36 18.37 -59.51 18.86
CA SER A 36 19.35 -60.03 17.89
C SER A 36 19.30 -59.29 16.55
N ARG A 37 20.49 -58.82 16.14
CA ARG A 37 20.84 -58.23 14.83
C ARG A 37 20.66 -59.23 13.68
N SER A 38 20.23 -58.78 12.49
CA SER A 38 20.95 -59.00 11.21
C SER A 38 20.19 -58.48 9.97
N SER A 39 20.82 -57.51 9.29
CA SER A 39 21.00 -57.35 7.82
C SER A 39 19.84 -57.50 6.80
N VAL A 40 19.54 -56.37 6.15
CA VAL A 40 19.48 -56.11 4.68
C VAL A 40 19.09 -57.25 3.74
N SER A 41 17.91 -57.12 3.11
CA SER A 41 17.76 -57.35 1.66
C SER A 41 16.47 -56.74 1.11
N ALA A 42 16.56 -56.34 -0.17
CA ALA A 42 15.60 -55.56 -0.93
C ALA A 42 14.16 -56.11 -0.93
N MET A 43 13.18 -55.22 -0.73
CA MET A 43 11.77 -55.54 -0.96
C MET A 43 11.37 -55.09 -2.38
N GLN A 44 11.20 -56.09 -3.24
CA GLN A 44 10.55 -55.99 -4.54
C GLN A 44 9.07 -55.58 -4.38
N LEU A 45 8.59 -54.68 -5.24
CA LEU A 45 7.17 -54.43 -5.46
C LEU A 45 6.48 -55.73 -5.91
N PRO A 46 5.33 -56.12 -5.32
CA PRO A 46 4.58 -57.28 -5.80
C PRO A 46 3.81 -56.93 -7.10
N SER A 47 3.77 -57.91 -8.01
CA SER A 47 3.13 -57.83 -9.32
C SER A 47 1.60 -58.06 -9.25
N ILE A 48 0.91 -57.60 -10.30
CA ILE A 48 -0.55 -57.44 -10.46
C ILE A 48 -1.37 -58.76 -10.47
N THR A 49 -0.83 -59.91 -10.08
CA THR A 49 -1.51 -61.21 -10.25
C THR A 49 -2.12 -61.87 -9.01
N ASP A 50 -2.03 -61.28 -7.81
CA ASP A 50 -2.55 -61.89 -6.57
C ASP A 50 -3.93 -61.38 -6.12
N ILE A 51 -4.78 -60.93 -7.04
CA ILE A 51 -6.19 -60.58 -6.75
C ILE A 51 -7.10 -61.74 -7.15
N LYS A 52 -7.06 -62.84 -6.38
CA LYS A 52 -8.09 -63.88 -6.37
C LYS A 52 -8.25 -64.41 -4.94
N GLY A 53 -8.92 -63.64 -4.09
CA GLY A 53 -9.19 -64.13 -2.74
C GLY A 53 -9.79 -63.14 -1.76
N TRP A 54 -10.19 -61.93 -2.19
CA TRP A 54 -10.98 -61.06 -1.33
C TRP A 54 -12.43 -61.20 -1.74
N SER A 55 -13.24 -61.76 -0.85
CA SER A 55 -14.69 -61.83 -1.02
C SER A 55 -15.22 -60.41 -1.24
N MET A 56 -16.00 -60.27 -2.30
CA MET A 56 -16.59 -59.03 -2.78
C MET A 56 -17.70 -58.46 -1.87
N GLU A 57 -17.73 -58.82 -0.58
CA GLU A 57 -18.91 -58.73 0.30
C GLU A 57 -18.79 -57.80 1.52
N MET A 58 -17.71 -57.05 1.70
CA MET A 58 -17.68 -55.95 2.68
C MET A 58 -17.01 -54.68 2.15
N MET A 59 -17.41 -54.25 0.95
CA MET A 59 -17.20 -52.85 0.55
C MET A 59 -18.29 -52.02 1.22
N ALA A 60 -17.94 -50.89 1.84
CA ALA A 60 -18.91 -49.97 2.40
C ALA A 60 -20.02 -49.71 1.37
N GLN A 61 -21.27 -49.93 1.73
CA GLN A 61 -22.42 -49.74 0.82
C GLN A 61 -22.65 -48.26 0.51
N TYR A 62 -21.97 -47.39 1.24
CA TYR A 62 -22.15 -45.95 1.22
C TYR A 62 -20.81 -45.24 1.36
N ILE A 63 -20.75 -44.01 0.86
CA ILE A 63 -19.62 -43.10 1.04
C ILE A 63 -20.13 -41.74 1.51
N TRP A 64 -19.37 -41.14 2.42
CA TRP A 64 -19.69 -39.80 2.94
C TRP A 64 -19.15 -38.75 1.99
N ILE A 65 -20.01 -37.81 1.59
CA ILE A 65 -19.62 -36.69 0.74
C ILE A 65 -19.85 -35.35 1.44
N LYS A 66 -18.96 -34.40 1.19
CA LYS A 66 -19.09 -33.01 1.64
C LYS A 66 -18.93 -32.09 0.43
N LEU A 67 -19.93 -31.25 0.16
CA LEU A 67 -19.82 -30.24 -0.90
C LEU A 67 -18.99 -29.05 -0.39
N MET A 68 -17.98 -28.62 -1.15
CA MET A 68 -17.08 -27.52 -0.77
C MET A 68 -17.39 -26.19 -1.50
N SER A 69 -18.29 -26.20 -2.50
CA SER A 69 -18.68 -25.03 -3.30
C SER A 69 -19.96 -25.35 -4.09
N PRO A 70 -20.95 -24.43 -4.24
CA PRO A 70 -20.97 -23.04 -3.78
C PRO A 70 -21.30 -22.84 -2.29
N ASP A 71 -21.92 -23.82 -1.62
CA ASP A 71 -22.20 -23.77 -0.17
C ASP A 71 -21.62 -25.02 0.53
N GLU A 72 -21.00 -24.84 1.70
CA GLU A 72 -20.60 -25.98 2.52
C GLU A 72 -21.85 -26.72 3.01
N THR A 73 -21.97 -27.98 2.65
CA THR A 73 -23.09 -28.83 3.07
C THR A 73 -22.66 -29.76 4.19
N PRO A 74 -23.58 -30.14 5.10
CA PRO A 74 -23.33 -31.23 6.03
C PRO A 74 -23.02 -32.52 5.24
N LEU A 75 -22.21 -33.39 5.86
CA LEU A 75 -21.86 -34.69 5.32
C LEU A 75 -23.13 -35.45 4.90
N THR A 76 -23.20 -35.80 3.63
CA THR A 76 -24.33 -36.51 3.01
C THR A 76 -23.86 -37.90 2.62
N GLU A 77 -24.68 -38.90 2.88
CA GLU A 77 -24.35 -40.30 2.56
C GLU A 77 -24.85 -40.65 1.14
N VAL A 78 -23.98 -41.22 0.31
CA VAL A 78 -24.30 -41.63 -1.07
C VAL A 78 -24.11 -43.13 -1.23
N SER A 79 -25.14 -43.83 -1.75
CA SER A 79 -25.07 -45.27 -2.03
C SER A 79 -24.07 -45.58 -3.16
N LEU A 80 -23.24 -46.60 -2.93
CA LEU A 80 -22.31 -47.15 -3.91
C LEU A 80 -22.91 -48.32 -4.70
N GLU A 81 -24.21 -48.59 -4.57
CA GLU A 81 -24.87 -49.68 -5.30
C GLU A 81 -24.73 -49.48 -6.83
N GLY A 82 -24.04 -50.43 -7.48
CA GLY A 82 -23.75 -50.37 -8.91
C GLY A 82 -22.59 -49.43 -9.32
N VAL A 83 -21.95 -48.74 -8.37
CA VAL A 83 -20.82 -47.82 -8.62
C VAL A 83 -19.49 -48.58 -8.59
N ARG A 84 -18.91 -48.82 -9.77
CA ARG A 84 -17.62 -49.54 -9.89
C ARG A 84 -16.40 -48.62 -9.98
N HIS A 85 -16.57 -47.41 -10.51
CA HIS A 85 -15.48 -46.48 -10.81
C HIS A 85 -15.82 -45.06 -10.37
N VAL A 86 -14.79 -44.21 -10.25
CA VAL A 86 -14.92 -42.79 -9.91
C VAL A 86 -15.90 -42.03 -10.82
N ASP A 87 -15.94 -42.32 -12.12
CA ASP A 87 -16.94 -41.72 -13.03
C ASP A 87 -18.39 -42.11 -12.68
N GLY A 88 -18.60 -43.35 -12.23
CA GLY A 88 -19.89 -43.81 -11.72
C GLY A 88 -20.27 -43.10 -10.41
N LEU A 89 -19.28 -42.82 -9.56
CA LEU A 89 -19.49 -42.08 -8.31
C LEU A 89 -19.93 -40.64 -8.58
N LYS A 90 -19.31 -39.96 -9.56
CA LYS A 90 -19.75 -38.61 -9.98
C LYS A 90 -21.22 -38.58 -10.41
N LYS A 91 -21.68 -39.62 -11.12
CA LYS A 91 -23.09 -39.76 -11.55
C LYS A 91 -24.03 -40.03 -10.38
N ALA A 92 -23.62 -40.87 -9.42
CA ALA A 92 -24.38 -41.16 -8.21
C ALA A 92 -24.57 -39.91 -7.34
N ILE A 93 -23.49 -39.15 -7.11
CA ILE A 93 -23.52 -37.89 -6.34
C ILE A 93 -24.50 -36.89 -6.97
N LYS A 94 -24.47 -36.72 -8.29
CA LYS A 94 -25.40 -35.81 -8.98
C LYS A 94 -26.86 -36.25 -8.84
N LYS A 95 -27.13 -37.56 -8.80
CA LYS A 95 -28.48 -38.11 -8.64
C LYS A 95 -29.02 -37.87 -7.22
N GLU A 96 -28.16 -37.93 -6.20
CA GLU A 96 -28.53 -37.69 -4.80
C GLU A 96 -28.63 -36.21 -4.45
N MET A 97 -27.89 -35.33 -5.14
CA MET A 97 -27.92 -33.87 -4.92
C MET A 97 -28.42 -33.07 -6.14
N PRO A 98 -29.60 -33.37 -6.71
CA PRO A 98 -30.03 -32.81 -7.97
C PRO A 98 -30.29 -31.30 -7.89
N ASN A 99 -30.76 -30.79 -6.74
CA ASN A 99 -31.07 -29.37 -6.56
C ASN A 99 -29.82 -28.47 -6.54
N VAL A 100 -28.72 -28.99 -6.00
CA VAL A 100 -27.45 -28.25 -5.84
C VAL A 100 -26.56 -28.41 -7.08
N LEU A 101 -26.64 -29.55 -7.77
CA LEU A 101 -25.79 -29.88 -8.92
C LEU A 101 -26.50 -29.82 -10.28
N LYS A 102 -27.71 -29.25 -10.36
CA LYS A 102 -28.55 -29.22 -11.58
C LYS A 102 -27.80 -28.67 -12.81
N ASP A 103 -26.98 -27.64 -12.61
CA ASP A 103 -26.33 -26.87 -13.68
C ASP A 103 -24.97 -27.45 -14.11
N TYR A 104 -24.51 -28.53 -13.45
CA TYR A 104 -23.18 -29.12 -13.67
C TYR A 104 -23.29 -30.53 -14.26
N ASP A 105 -22.53 -30.83 -15.31
CA ASP A 105 -22.38 -32.20 -15.80
C ASP A 105 -21.59 -33.04 -14.79
N SER A 106 -21.93 -34.34 -14.64
CA SER A 106 -21.20 -35.25 -13.74
C SER A 106 -19.70 -35.29 -14.01
N SER A 107 -19.27 -35.13 -15.26
CA SER A 107 -17.85 -35.10 -15.64
C SER A 107 -17.10 -33.90 -15.05
N GLN A 108 -17.82 -32.82 -14.70
CA GLN A 108 -17.26 -31.58 -14.16
C GLN A 108 -17.01 -31.63 -12.66
N LEU A 109 -17.56 -32.61 -11.95
CA LEU A 109 -17.34 -32.76 -10.52
C LEU A 109 -15.87 -33.11 -10.26
N ILE A 110 -15.20 -32.34 -9.41
CA ILE A 110 -13.86 -32.65 -8.90
C ILE A 110 -14.04 -33.33 -7.56
N LEU A 111 -13.53 -34.56 -7.46
CA LEU A 111 -13.62 -35.39 -6.26
C LEU A 111 -12.25 -35.48 -5.61
N LYS A 112 -12.16 -35.12 -4.32
CA LYS A 112 -10.98 -35.40 -3.50
C LYS A 112 -11.36 -36.34 -2.37
N ALA A 113 -10.53 -37.34 -2.10
CA ALA A 113 -10.75 -38.30 -1.04
C ALA A 113 -9.78 -38.08 0.12
N LYS A 114 -10.26 -38.26 1.34
CA LYS A 114 -9.44 -38.28 2.56
C LYS A 114 -9.93 -39.36 3.51
N LYS A 115 -9.12 -39.69 4.52
CA LYS A 115 -9.61 -40.46 5.67
C LYS A 115 -10.49 -39.55 6.52
N SER A 116 -11.49 -40.11 7.20
CA SER A 116 -12.36 -39.36 8.13
C SER A 116 -11.59 -38.67 9.26
N THR A 117 -10.40 -39.17 9.63
CA THR A 117 -9.52 -38.56 10.64
C THR A 117 -8.68 -37.40 10.12
N ASP A 118 -8.61 -37.20 8.81
CA ASP A 118 -7.71 -36.24 8.17
C ASP A 118 -8.42 -34.88 8.00
N ASN A 119 -7.63 -33.80 7.95
CA ASN A 119 -8.13 -32.46 7.64
C ASN A 119 -8.47 -32.33 6.14
N ASP A 120 -9.39 -31.43 5.78
CA ASP A 120 -9.85 -31.22 4.40
C ASP A 120 -8.70 -30.83 3.45
N ASP A 121 -7.68 -30.14 3.95
CA ASP A 121 -6.47 -29.75 3.20
C ASP A 121 -5.59 -30.96 2.81
N GLN A 122 -5.79 -32.11 3.43
CA GLN A 122 -5.06 -33.35 3.17
C GLN A 122 -5.75 -34.24 2.13
N ALA A 123 -6.90 -33.79 1.59
CA ALA A 123 -7.65 -34.55 0.60
C ALA A 123 -6.91 -34.64 -0.75
N VAL A 124 -6.86 -35.86 -1.28
CA VAL A 124 -6.15 -36.20 -2.52
C VAL A 124 -7.14 -36.33 -3.68
N GLU A 125 -6.84 -35.72 -4.81
CA GLU A 125 -7.73 -35.74 -5.98
C GLU A 125 -7.84 -37.13 -6.64
N LEU A 126 -9.07 -37.55 -6.92
CA LEU A 126 -9.40 -38.75 -7.68
C LEU A 126 -9.42 -38.43 -9.19
N GLY A 127 -8.24 -38.15 -9.74
CA GLY A 127 -8.08 -37.66 -11.11
C GLY A 127 -8.31 -38.69 -12.22
N ASN A 128 -8.34 -39.99 -11.92
CA ASN A 128 -8.55 -41.06 -12.91
C ASN A 128 -10.03 -41.52 -12.92
N PRO A 129 -10.81 -41.22 -13.97
CA PRO A 129 -12.24 -41.58 -14.03
C PRO A 129 -12.52 -43.09 -14.00
N ARG A 130 -11.53 -43.89 -14.42
CA ARG A 130 -11.62 -45.36 -14.46
C ARG A 130 -11.05 -46.02 -13.21
N GLU A 131 -10.55 -45.26 -12.25
CA GLU A 131 -10.11 -45.83 -10.99
C GLU A 131 -11.26 -46.60 -10.31
N LEU A 132 -10.96 -47.83 -9.88
CA LEU A 132 -11.92 -48.69 -9.19
C LEU A 132 -12.15 -48.16 -7.77
N MET A 133 -13.40 -48.15 -7.32
CA MET A 133 -13.72 -47.78 -5.93
C MET A 133 -13.00 -48.66 -4.90
N ALA A 134 -12.69 -49.91 -5.24
CA ALA A 134 -11.86 -50.79 -4.41
C ALA A 134 -10.46 -50.22 -4.14
N SER A 135 -9.85 -49.57 -5.14
CA SER A 135 -8.55 -48.90 -5.01
C SER A 135 -8.66 -47.66 -4.12
N VAL A 136 -9.75 -46.90 -4.26
CA VAL A 136 -10.03 -45.74 -3.41
C VAL A 136 -10.18 -46.17 -1.95
N HIS A 137 -10.98 -47.20 -1.66
CA HIS A 137 -11.13 -47.75 -0.30
C HIS A 137 -9.85 -48.36 0.26
N GLN A 138 -9.01 -48.99 -0.57
CA GLN A 138 -7.71 -49.48 -0.13
C GLN A 138 -6.78 -48.33 0.31
N ARG A 139 -6.86 -47.17 -0.35
CA ARG A 139 -6.02 -46.00 -0.06
C ARG A 139 -6.52 -45.19 1.16
N PHE A 140 -7.82 -45.01 1.29
CA PHE A 140 -8.42 -44.08 2.26
C PHE A 140 -9.28 -44.75 3.35
N GLY A 141 -9.45 -46.09 3.31
CA GLY A 141 -10.24 -46.84 4.27
C GLY A 141 -11.72 -46.99 3.90
N SER A 142 -12.46 -47.76 4.72
CA SER A 142 -13.91 -47.93 4.59
C SER A 142 -14.67 -46.64 4.86
N ASP A 143 -14.14 -45.81 5.76
CA ASP A 143 -14.78 -44.58 6.26
C ASP A 143 -14.25 -43.35 5.50
N CYS A 144 -14.00 -43.52 4.20
CA CYS A 144 -13.49 -42.47 3.33
C CYS A 144 -14.51 -41.33 3.19
N GLU A 145 -14.04 -40.10 3.34
CA GLU A 145 -14.81 -38.90 3.02
C GLU A 145 -14.40 -38.36 1.66
N VAL A 146 -15.38 -38.04 0.82
CA VAL A 146 -15.15 -37.46 -0.50
C VAL A 146 -15.63 -36.02 -0.52
N LEU A 147 -14.68 -35.10 -0.65
CA LEU A 147 -14.94 -33.70 -0.89
C LEU A 147 -15.32 -33.50 -2.36
N VAL A 148 -16.52 -32.99 -2.58
CA VAL A 148 -17.09 -32.73 -3.91
C VAL A 148 -17.00 -31.24 -4.16
N SER A 149 -16.38 -30.87 -5.27
CA SER A 149 -16.33 -29.49 -5.73
C SER A 149 -16.82 -29.40 -7.17
N VAL A 150 -17.59 -28.35 -7.46
CA VAL A 150 -17.93 -27.97 -8.83
C VAL A 150 -16.99 -26.87 -9.31
N PRO A 151 -16.72 -26.76 -10.62
CA PRO A 151 -16.05 -25.59 -11.16
C PRO A 151 -16.90 -24.36 -10.81
N ALA A 152 -16.30 -23.31 -10.22
CA ALA A 152 -17.03 -22.10 -9.81
C ALA A 152 -17.67 -21.36 -11.01
N VAL A 153 -17.25 -21.70 -12.22
CA VAL A 153 -17.76 -21.15 -13.45
C VAL A 153 -18.62 -22.23 -14.09
N SER A 154 -19.95 -22.07 -14.06
CA SER A 154 -20.79 -22.69 -15.11
C SER A 154 -20.11 -22.33 -16.41
N PRO A 155 -19.68 -23.29 -17.27
CA PRO A 155 -18.84 -22.95 -18.40
C PRO A 155 -19.55 -21.86 -19.16
N ARG A 156 -18.90 -20.70 -19.31
CA ARG A 156 -19.45 -19.56 -20.01
C ARG A 156 -19.72 -20.02 -21.44
N LYS A 157 -20.97 -20.42 -21.69
CA LYS A 157 -21.34 -21.29 -22.83
C LYS A 157 -21.99 -20.50 -23.95
N ILE A 158 -22.48 -19.31 -23.64
CA ILE A 158 -23.28 -18.54 -24.59
C ILE A 158 -22.33 -17.71 -25.43
N ILE A 159 -22.05 -18.24 -26.62
CA ILE A 159 -21.41 -17.54 -27.72
C ILE A 159 -22.51 -16.84 -28.51
N LEU A 160 -22.46 -15.51 -28.54
CA LEU A 160 -23.37 -14.72 -29.36
C LEU A 160 -22.71 -14.37 -30.69
N ALA A 161 -23.49 -14.48 -31.76
CA ALA A 161 -23.15 -13.88 -33.03
C ALA A 161 -23.24 -12.34 -32.91
N ASN A 162 -22.39 -11.63 -33.64
CA ASN A 162 -22.25 -10.17 -33.52
C ASN A 162 -23.55 -9.40 -33.79
N ASP A 163 -24.41 -9.92 -34.67
CA ASP A 163 -25.73 -9.38 -35.02
C ASP A 163 -26.76 -9.48 -33.89
N LYS A 164 -26.54 -10.35 -32.90
CA LYS A 164 -27.43 -10.54 -31.74
C LYS A 164 -27.00 -9.76 -30.49
N ILE A 165 -25.84 -9.12 -30.52
CA ILE A 165 -25.27 -8.43 -29.36
C ILE A 165 -26.19 -7.28 -28.91
N GLU A 166 -26.60 -6.41 -29.84
CA GLU A 166 -27.41 -5.23 -29.53
C GLU A 166 -28.77 -5.58 -28.93
N GLU A 167 -29.45 -6.58 -29.50
CA GLU A 167 -30.72 -7.10 -28.99
C GLU A 167 -30.55 -7.64 -27.57
N THR A 168 -29.47 -8.39 -27.33
CA THR A 168 -29.19 -8.99 -26.03
C THR A 168 -28.85 -7.95 -24.97
N LEU A 169 -27.99 -6.99 -25.29
CA LEU A 169 -27.65 -5.87 -24.40
C LEU A 169 -28.90 -5.07 -24.03
N THR A 170 -29.78 -4.81 -25.01
CA THR A 170 -31.04 -4.11 -24.74
C THR A 170 -31.96 -4.91 -23.82
N LYS A 171 -32.03 -6.25 -23.96
CA LYS A 171 -32.78 -7.10 -23.03
C LYS A 171 -32.19 -7.06 -21.62
N ILE A 172 -30.87 -7.16 -21.49
CA ILE A 172 -30.17 -7.10 -20.20
C ILE A 172 -30.47 -5.75 -19.51
N ILE A 173 -30.24 -4.64 -20.22
CA ILE A 173 -30.47 -3.29 -19.70
C ILE A 173 -31.94 -3.11 -19.27
N ASN A 174 -32.90 -3.54 -20.09
CA ASN A 174 -34.32 -3.40 -19.78
C ASN A 174 -34.78 -4.35 -18.67
N GLY A 175 -34.09 -5.47 -18.45
CA GLY A 175 -34.37 -6.43 -17.39
C GLY A 175 -33.90 -5.98 -16.01
N VAL A 176 -32.96 -5.04 -15.94
CA VAL A 176 -32.41 -4.55 -14.67
C VAL A 176 -33.23 -3.39 -14.13
N ASN A 177 -33.77 -3.57 -12.92
CA ASN A 177 -34.47 -2.51 -12.20
C ASN A 177 -33.49 -1.66 -11.40
N HIS A 178 -33.27 -0.42 -11.84
CA HIS A 178 -32.55 0.61 -11.08
C HIS A 178 -33.53 1.67 -10.59
N GLN A 179 -33.60 1.88 -9.28
CA GLN A 179 -34.36 3.00 -8.70
C GLN A 179 -33.38 4.15 -8.42
N PRO A 180 -33.54 5.31 -9.08
CA PRO A 180 -32.68 6.47 -8.87
C PRO A 180 -32.70 6.90 -7.41
N HIS A 181 -31.55 7.29 -6.88
CA HIS A 181 -31.48 7.76 -5.51
C HIS A 181 -32.10 9.16 -5.41
N THR A 182 -33.35 9.23 -4.96
CA THR A 182 -34.10 10.50 -4.88
C THR A 182 -34.08 11.05 -3.47
N ILE A 183 -33.27 12.08 -3.24
CA ILE A 183 -33.30 12.89 -2.02
C ILE A 183 -34.04 14.19 -2.32
N LYS A 184 -34.95 14.61 -1.44
CA LYS A 184 -35.58 15.93 -1.55
C LYS A 184 -34.57 17.01 -1.19
N MET A 185 -34.22 17.82 -2.18
CA MET A 185 -33.19 18.86 -2.00
C MET A 185 -33.64 19.96 -1.04
N GLU A 186 -34.95 20.19 -0.90
CA GLU A 186 -35.49 21.12 0.09
C GLU A 186 -35.19 20.67 1.53
N GLU A 187 -35.33 19.37 1.81
CA GLU A 187 -35.02 18.80 3.13
C GLU A 187 -33.51 18.87 3.43
N VAL A 188 -32.67 18.67 2.41
CA VAL A 188 -31.21 18.83 2.51
C VAL A 188 -30.87 20.28 2.86
N GLU A 189 -31.44 21.24 2.14
CA GLU A 189 -31.18 22.66 2.35
C GLU A 189 -31.63 23.11 3.74
N GLU A 190 -32.84 22.73 4.18
CA GLU A 190 -33.35 23.07 5.50
C GLU A 190 -32.44 22.52 6.61
N PHE A 191 -32.03 21.25 6.48
CA PHE A 191 -31.11 20.63 7.44
C PHE A 191 -29.76 21.34 7.48
N GLN A 192 -29.16 21.63 6.32
CA GLN A 192 -27.84 22.27 6.24
C GLN A 192 -27.88 23.71 6.75
N ARG A 193 -28.93 24.47 6.42
CA ARG A 193 -29.15 25.82 6.95
C ARG A 193 -29.32 25.80 8.46
N GLY A 194 -30.09 24.85 8.99
CA GLY A 194 -30.23 24.65 10.43
C GLY A 194 -28.92 24.24 11.12
N LYS A 195 -28.07 23.44 10.47
CA LYS A 195 -26.79 22.98 11.02
C LYS A 195 -25.67 24.03 10.96
N LEU A 196 -25.56 24.76 9.85
CA LEU A 196 -24.50 25.75 9.63
C LEU A 196 -24.88 27.13 10.19
N GLY A 197 -26.17 27.42 10.38
CA GLY A 197 -26.64 28.69 10.93
C GLY A 197 -26.17 29.87 10.10
N CYS A 198 -25.52 30.85 10.74
CA CYS A 198 -24.96 32.02 10.08
C CYS A 198 -23.81 31.70 9.11
N PHE A 199 -23.21 30.51 9.18
CA PHE A 199 -22.15 30.08 8.26
C PHE A 199 -22.72 29.44 6.98
N TYR A 200 -24.05 29.32 6.84
CA TYR A 200 -24.66 28.78 5.63
C TYR A 200 -24.50 29.75 4.46
N LYS A 201 -23.69 29.36 3.46
CA LYS A 201 -23.49 30.12 2.23
C LYS A 201 -24.16 29.50 1.02
N LYS A 202 -23.99 28.19 0.85
CA LYS A 202 -24.47 27.42 -0.29
C LYS A 202 -24.76 25.98 0.12
N LEU A 203 -25.53 25.30 -0.71
CA LEU A 203 -25.79 23.88 -0.54
C LEU A 203 -24.51 23.06 -0.71
N LEU A 204 -24.16 22.29 0.31
CA LEU A 204 -23.08 21.32 0.31
C LEU A 204 -23.56 19.97 -0.23
N PRO A 205 -22.67 19.13 -0.76
CA PRO A 205 -23.05 17.84 -1.33
C PRO A 205 -23.76 16.95 -0.29
N PRO A 206 -24.99 16.50 -0.56
CA PRO A 206 -25.67 15.53 0.29
C PRO A 206 -25.03 14.15 0.16
N GLY A 207 -25.12 13.35 1.22
CA GLY A 207 -24.87 11.92 1.19
C GLY A 207 -26.17 11.16 0.89
N SER A 208 -26.23 9.88 1.23
CA SER A 208 -27.39 9.00 0.96
C SER A 208 -28.70 9.33 1.68
N THR A 209 -28.73 10.39 2.49
CA THR A 209 -29.89 10.88 3.23
C THR A 209 -29.81 12.39 3.33
N ALA A 210 -30.95 13.08 3.44
CA ALA A 210 -30.99 14.55 3.54
C ALA A 210 -30.15 15.13 4.69
N THR A 211 -29.96 14.37 5.77
CA THR A 211 -29.22 14.79 6.97
C THR A 211 -27.72 14.43 6.94
N ARG A 212 -27.25 13.76 5.89
CA ARG A 212 -25.85 13.33 5.78
C ARG A 212 -25.13 14.24 4.80
N LEU A 213 -23.96 14.74 5.18
CA LEU A 213 -23.08 15.52 4.32
C LEU A 213 -22.01 14.61 3.75
N TYR A 214 -21.70 14.76 2.46
CA TYR A 214 -20.61 14.04 1.82
C TYR A 214 -19.53 15.00 1.33
N LEU A 215 -18.80 15.57 2.29
CA LEU A 215 -17.77 16.58 2.02
C LEU A 215 -16.69 16.17 0.99
N PRO A 216 -16.28 14.89 0.86
CA PRO A 216 -15.41 14.47 -0.23
C PRO A 216 -15.92 14.89 -1.63
N MET A 217 -17.25 14.92 -1.83
CA MET A 217 -17.88 15.32 -3.09
C MET A 217 -17.69 16.80 -3.46
N LEU A 218 -17.16 17.62 -2.56
CA LEU A 218 -16.76 18.99 -2.90
C LEU A 218 -15.68 19.00 -3.98
N GLY A 219 -14.83 17.97 -4.06
CA GLY A 219 -13.71 17.91 -4.98
C GLY A 219 -12.67 19.00 -4.69
N GLN A 220 -11.95 19.43 -5.73
CA GLN A 220 -11.09 20.61 -5.64
C GLN A 220 -11.95 21.87 -5.59
N VAL A 221 -11.89 22.56 -4.45
CA VAL A 221 -12.62 23.82 -4.24
C VAL A 221 -11.91 24.97 -4.93
N LEU A 222 -10.57 25.00 -4.90
CA LEU A 222 -9.75 26.01 -5.55
C LEU A 222 -9.37 25.53 -6.97
N PRO A 223 -9.93 26.12 -8.05
CA PRO A 223 -9.76 25.61 -9.41
C PRO A 223 -8.32 25.74 -9.94
N ASP A 224 -7.61 26.78 -9.50
CA ASP A 224 -6.25 27.10 -9.94
C ASP A 224 -5.19 26.19 -9.32
N MET A 225 -5.58 25.39 -8.32
CA MET A 225 -4.72 24.42 -7.65
C MET A 225 -4.79 23.04 -8.34
N GLN A 226 -4.47 23.00 -9.63
CA GLN A 226 -4.39 21.75 -10.40
C GLN A 226 -3.06 21.01 -10.16
N PRO A 227 -3.08 19.68 -9.99
CA PRO A 227 -1.87 18.90 -9.93
C PRO A 227 -1.21 18.78 -11.30
N THR A 228 0.11 18.59 -11.31
CA THR A 228 0.95 18.63 -12.51
C THR A 228 1.92 17.45 -12.58
N THR A 229 2.36 17.16 -13.79
CA THR A 229 3.42 16.17 -14.04
C THR A 229 4.78 16.68 -13.57
N GLY A 230 5.64 15.77 -13.09
CA GLY A 230 7.03 16.08 -12.76
C GLY A 230 7.86 16.32 -14.03
N GLY A 231 8.48 17.48 -14.17
CA GLY A 231 9.34 17.83 -15.31
C GLY A 231 8.63 18.67 -16.38
N LYS A 232 7.80 18.07 -17.25
CA LYS A 232 6.93 18.83 -18.16
C LYS A 232 5.78 19.40 -17.33
N LYS A 233 5.59 20.72 -17.25
CA LYS A 233 4.48 21.30 -16.49
C LYS A 233 3.15 21.20 -17.27
N ARG A 234 2.58 19.99 -17.39
CA ARG A 234 1.20 19.81 -17.85
C ARG A 234 0.28 19.61 -16.64
N THR A 235 -0.89 20.21 -16.67
CA THR A 235 -1.91 20.00 -15.63
C THR A 235 -2.68 18.71 -15.87
N PHE A 236 -3.25 18.12 -14.81
CA PHE A 236 -4.11 16.96 -14.95
C PHE A 236 -5.24 17.19 -15.95
N SER A 237 -5.90 18.35 -15.87
CA SER A 237 -7.00 18.72 -16.77
C SER A 237 -6.55 18.76 -18.24
N GLU A 238 -5.34 19.26 -18.54
CA GLU A 238 -4.79 19.28 -19.90
C GLU A 238 -4.51 17.89 -20.47
N ILE A 239 -4.13 16.94 -19.61
CA ILE A 239 -3.89 15.55 -20.01
C ILE A 239 -5.22 14.91 -20.43
N ILE A 240 -6.24 15.01 -19.58
CA ILE A 240 -7.57 14.46 -19.89
C ILE A 240 -8.19 15.14 -21.12
N GLN A 241 -8.05 16.46 -21.25
CA GLN A 241 -8.59 17.18 -22.40
C GLN A 241 -7.94 16.75 -23.72
N SER A 242 -6.65 16.37 -23.70
CA SER A 242 -5.99 15.85 -24.89
C SER A 242 -6.49 14.47 -25.33
N ASP A 243 -6.94 13.61 -24.40
CA ASP A 243 -7.56 12.32 -24.74
C ASP A 243 -8.92 12.48 -25.42
N ILE A 244 -9.70 13.48 -25.00
CA ILE A 244 -11.02 13.74 -25.59
C ILE A 244 -10.91 14.07 -27.08
N THR A 245 -9.83 14.72 -27.48
CA THR A 245 -9.59 15.11 -28.88
C THR A 245 -8.94 14.00 -29.71
N GLU A 246 -8.41 12.96 -29.08
CA GLU A 246 -7.67 11.90 -29.77
C GLU A 246 -8.45 10.58 -29.79
N THR A 247 -8.58 10.00 -30.98
CA THR A 247 -9.39 8.78 -31.16
C THR A 247 -8.60 7.48 -31.06
N SER A 248 -7.26 7.55 -31.07
CA SER A 248 -6.37 6.39 -31.27
C SER A 248 -5.49 6.01 -30.07
N SER A 249 -5.34 6.88 -29.09
CA SER A 249 -4.53 6.64 -27.89
C SER A 249 -5.11 7.36 -26.69
N HIS A 250 -5.22 6.66 -25.57
CA HIS A 250 -5.62 7.23 -24.28
C HIS A 250 -4.42 7.33 -23.35
N HIS A 251 -4.44 8.32 -22.46
CA HIS A 251 -3.46 8.43 -21.40
C HIS A 251 -3.75 7.41 -20.30
N ILE A 252 -2.67 7.00 -19.66
CA ILE A 252 -2.72 6.29 -18.39
C ILE A 252 -1.95 7.14 -17.39
N VAL A 253 -2.64 7.59 -16.36
CA VAL A 253 -2.16 8.58 -15.40
C VAL A 253 -1.97 7.90 -14.06
N ALA A 254 -0.73 7.84 -13.58
CA ALA A 254 -0.44 7.44 -12.21
C ALA A 254 -0.30 8.69 -11.34
N MET A 255 -1.17 8.85 -10.33
CA MET A 255 -1.08 9.90 -9.32
C MET A 255 -0.29 9.39 -8.12
N VAL A 256 0.99 9.71 -8.08
CA VAL A 256 1.90 9.31 -7.02
C VAL A 256 2.15 10.49 -6.11
N ALA A 257 1.38 10.56 -5.04
CA ALA A 257 1.53 11.57 -4.00
C ALA A 257 1.02 11.03 -2.66
N ARG A 258 1.44 11.67 -1.58
CA ARG A 258 1.11 11.23 -0.21
C ARG A 258 -0.40 11.28 0.06
N SER A 259 -0.83 10.63 1.14
CA SER A 259 -2.18 10.83 1.69
C SER A 259 -2.50 12.31 1.87
N GLY A 260 -3.77 12.68 1.70
CA GLY A 260 -4.22 14.06 1.90
C GLY A 260 -3.78 15.09 0.84
N SER A 261 -3.01 14.70 -0.18
CA SER A 261 -2.56 15.62 -1.25
C SER A 261 -3.67 16.06 -2.21
N GLY A 262 -4.91 15.59 -2.03
CA GLY A 262 -6.04 15.93 -2.88
C GLY A 262 -6.24 15.05 -4.12
N LYS A 263 -5.66 13.84 -4.19
CA LYS A 263 -5.84 12.91 -5.33
C LYS A 263 -7.32 12.59 -5.60
N THR A 264 -8.03 12.07 -4.60
CA THR A 264 -9.46 11.75 -4.71
C THR A 264 -10.29 13.00 -5.01
N ALA A 265 -9.97 14.15 -4.38
CA ALA A 265 -10.61 15.43 -4.68
C ALA A 265 -10.42 15.88 -6.13
N THR A 266 -9.25 15.58 -6.73
CA THR A 266 -8.94 15.83 -8.14
C THR A 266 -9.83 14.98 -9.05
N VAL A 267 -9.98 13.69 -8.75
CA VAL A 267 -10.87 12.78 -9.51
C VAL A 267 -12.33 13.18 -9.38
N ILE A 268 -12.78 13.59 -8.19
CA ILE A 268 -14.14 14.09 -7.97
C ILE A 268 -14.39 15.37 -8.76
N GLN A 269 -13.42 16.30 -8.80
CA GLN A 269 -13.54 17.49 -9.62
C GLN A 269 -13.61 17.15 -11.12
N LEU A 270 -12.89 16.10 -11.54
CA LEU A 270 -12.98 15.57 -12.89
C LEU A 270 -14.38 15.04 -13.20
N ALA A 271 -15.00 14.36 -12.24
CA ALA A 271 -16.36 13.80 -12.36
C ALA A 271 -17.45 14.87 -12.54
N LYS A 272 -17.16 16.15 -12.29
CA LYS A 272 -18.08 17.26 -12.64
C LYS A 272 -18.02 17.64 -14.12
N LYS A 273 -16.96 17.24 -14.84
CA LYS A 273 -16.71 17.60 -16.25
C LYS A 273 -16.77 16.40 -17.20
N HIS A 274 -16.36 15.24 -16.74
CA HIS A 274 -16.24 14.01 -17.53
C HIS A 274 -16.85 12.82 -16.80
N PHE A 275 -17.31 11.83 -17.55
CA PHE A 275 -17.92 10.64 -16.96
C PHE A 275 -16.82 9.77 -16.35
N VAL A 276 -16.84 9.61 -15.02
CA VAL A 276 -15.82 8.86 -14.28
C VAL A 276 -16.45 7.57 -13.75
N ILE A 277 -15.97 6.41 -14.21
CA ILE A 277 -16.18 5.13 -13.54
C ILE A 277 -15.19 5.09 -12.39
N TYR A 278 -15.68 5.32 -11.17
CA TYR A 278 -14.87 5.35 -9.97
C TYR A 278 -14.94 4.01 -9.25
N VAL A 279 -13.77 3.41 -9.05
CA VAL A 279 -13.60 2.09 -8.42
C VAL A 279 -12.64 2.27 -7.26
N VAL A 280 -13.04 1.82 -6.08
CA VAL A 280 -12.17 1.82 -4.91
C VAL A 280 -11.65 0.41 -4.71
N CYS A 281 -10.35 0.20 -4.90
CA CYS A 281 -9.75 -1.09 -4.61
C CYS A 281 -9.86 -1.37 -3.10
N GLU A 282 -10.50 -2.48 -2.75
CA GLU A 282 -10.80 -2.83 -1.36
C GLU A 282 -10.45 -4.30 -1.11
N ALA A 283 -9.79 -4.59 0.01
CA ALA A 283 -9.47 -5.96 0.40
C ALA A 283 -10.63 -6.58 1.20
N VAL A 284 -10.63 -7.91 1.31
CA VAL A 284 -11.72 -8.66 1.98
C VAL A 284 -11.95 -8.21 3.43
N ASN A 285 -10.91 -7.69 4.10
CA ASN A 285 -10.91 -7.32 5.52
C ASN A 285 -10.64 -5.83 5.79
N THR A 286 -10.53 -4.99 4.77
CA THR A 286 -10.32 -3.55 4.95
C THR A 286 -11.64 -2.81 4.78
N TYR A 287 -11.87 -1.81 5.65
CA TYR A 287 -13.03 -0.92 5.58
C TYR A 287 -12.50 0.49 5.39
N SER A 288 -12.78 1.09 4.24
CA SER A 288 -12.50 2.52 4.03
C SER A 288 -13.67 3.35 4.58
N PRO A 289 -13.41 4.38 5.40
CA PRO A 289 -14.47 5.14 6.08
C PRO A 289 -15.29 6.03 5.15
N ASP A 290 -14.70 6.48 4.02
CA ASP A 290 -15.32 7.48 3.15
C ASP A 290 -15.94 6.88 1.88
N PHE A 291 -15.36 5.83 1.28
CA PHE A 291 -15.88 5.16 0.09
C PHE A 291 -15.62 3.65 0.18
N SER A 292 -16.62 2.81 -0.09
CA SER A 292 -16.49 1.35 -0.12
C SER A 292 -16.99 0.80 -1.44
N ASP A 293 -16.26 -0.14 -2.05
CA ASP A 293 -16.65 -0.79 -3.29
C ASP A 293 -16.78 -2.30 -3.10
N ARG A 294 -18.03 -2.70 -2.81
CA ARG A 294 -18.37 -4.11 -2.62
C ARG A 294 -18.11 -4.95 -3.88
N ASN A 295 -18.27 -4.37 -5.07
CA ASN A 295 -18.14 -5.12 -6.31
C ASN A 295 -16.67 -5.42 -6.58
N PHE A 296 -15.77 -4.45 -6.37
CA PHE A 296 -14.34 -4.72 -6.43
C PHE A 296 -13.91 -5.80 -5.42
N ARG A 297 -14.44 -5.77 -4.20
CA ARG A 297 -14.15 -6.79 -3.18
C ARG A 297 -14.57 -8.20 -3.63
N ILE A 298 -15.72 -8.31 -4.30
CA ILE A 298 -16.19 -9.57 -4.89
C ILE A 298 -15.27 -9.99 -6.04
N LEU A 299 -14.92 -9.08 -6.95
CA LEU A 299 -14.00 -9.33 -8.05
C LEU A 299 -12.64 -9.86 -7.54
N ALA A 300 -12.03 -9.20 -6.55
CA ALA A 300 -10.76 -9.62 -5.97
C ALA A 300 -10.85 -11.04 -5.39
N ARG A 301 -11.93 -11.33 -4.65
CA ARG A 301 -12.19 -12.67 -4.09
C ARG A 301 -12.36 -13.73 -5.18
N ASP A 302 -13.12 -13.43 -6.23
CA ASP A 302 -13.34 -14.34 -7.35
C ASP A 302 -12.02 -14.69 -8.03
N ILE A 303 -11.16 -13.70 -8.23
CA ILE A 303 -9.82 -13.88 -8.80
C ILE A 303 -8.96 -14.77 -7.91
N GLU A 304 -8.87 -14.49 -6.61
CA GLU A 304 -8.10 -15.33 -5.69
C GLU A 304 -8.60 -16.79 -5.67
N ASN A 305 -9.92 -16.97 -5.66
CA ASN A 305 -10.56 -18.29 -5.70
C ASN A 305 -10.24 -19.04 -6.98
N MET A 306 -10.27 -18.38 -8.15
CA MET A 306 -9.89 -19.01 -9.42
C MET A 306 -8.41 -19.39 -9.43
N CYS A 307 -7.54 -18.52 -8.94
CA CYS A 307 -6.09 -18.76 -8.92
C CYS A 307 -5.69 -19.91 -7.99
N SER A 308 -6.42 -20.13 -6.88
CA SER A 308 -6.19 -21.27 -5.98
C SER A 308 -6.42 -22.64 -6.65
N ARG A 309 -7.13 -22.67 -7.79
CA ARG A 309 -7.53 -23.89 -8.51
C ARG A 309 -6.61 -24.23 -9.68
N LEU A 310 -5.72 -23.31 -10.07
CA LEU A 310 -4.71 -23.60 -11.09
C LEU A 310 -3.55 -24.37 -10.46
N PRO A 311 -3.08 -25.47 -11.08
CA PRO A 311 -1.96 -26.23 -10.57
C PRO A 311 -0.69 -25.37 -10.61
N LYS A 312 -0.17 -25.03 -9.43
CA LYS A 312 1.09 -24.29 -9.32
C LYS A 312 2.25 -25.13 -9.87
N PRO A 313 3.16 -24.55 -10.67
CA PRO A 313 4.38 -25.22 -11.08
C PRO A 313 5.18 -25.66 -9.86
N VAL A 314 5.59 -26.93 -9.83
CA VAL A 314 6.49 -27.46 -8.80
C VAL A 314 7.82 -27.76 -9.48
N GLN A 315 8.91 -27.33 -8.87
CA GLN A 315 10.23 -27.70 -9.33
C GLN A 315 10.49 -29.17 -8.96
N VAL A 316 10.23 -30.08 -9.90
CA VAL A 316 10.41 -31.53 -9.70
C VAL A 316 11.85 -31.98 -10.02
N ASP A 317 12.57 -31.22 -10.87
CA ASP A 317 13.91 -31.56 -11.39
C ASP A 317 14.90 -30.37 -11.27
N ASN A 318 16.21 -30.63 -11.40
CA ASN A 318 17.27 -29.59 -11.50
C ASN A 318 17.20 -28.75 -12.80
N ASN A 319 16.19 -28.94 -13.64
CA ASN A 319 16.02 -28.21 -14.89
C ASN A 319 15.36 -26.84 -14.62
N ARG A 320 16.19 -25.86 -14.23
CA ARG A 320 15.77 -24.48 -13.94
C ARG A 320 15.06 -23.81 -15.12
N GLN A 321 15.46 -24.10 -16.36
CA GLN A 321 14.85 -23.50 -17.55
C GLN A 321 13.40 -23.98 -17.74
N LYS A 322 13.17 -25.30 -17.64
CA LYS A 322 11.81 -25.87 -17.72
C LYS A 322 10.90 -25.28 -16.65
N TYR A 323 11.38 -25.15 -15.42
CA TYR A 323 10.62 -24.53 -14.33
C TYR A 323 10.27 -23.06 -14.61
N MET A 324 11.19 -22.28 -15.20
CA MET A 324 10.88 -20.90 -15.63
C MET A 324 9.82 -20.87 -16.74
N ASP A 325 9.87 -21.79 -17.70
CA ASP A 325 8.87 -21.84 -18.78
C ASP A 325 7.49 -22.25 -18.25
N ASP A 326 7.43 -23.19 -17.30
CA ASP A 326 6.20 -23.57 -16.59
C ASP A 326 5.63 -22.38 -15.78
N LEU A 327 6.48 -21.61 -15.10
CA LEU A 327 6.09 -20.38 -14.39
C LEU A 327 5.55 -19.30 -15.34
N ARG A 328 6.17 -19.11 -16.51
CA ARG A 328 5.65 -18.18 -17.53
C ARG A 328 4.27 -18.61 -18.04
N SER A 329 4.09 -19.91 -18.30
CA SER A 329 2.80 -20.44 -18.74
C SER A 329 1.72 -20.22 -17.68
N TYR A 330 2.04 -20.51 -16.42
CA TYR A 330 1.15 -20.29 -15.28
C TYR A 330 0.81 -18.80 -15.09
N ASP A 331 1.80 -17.91 -15.12
CA ASP A 331 1.61 -16.45 -15.03
C ASP A 331 0.69 -15.93 -16.15
N ASN A 332 0.90 -16.36 -17.39
CA ASN A 332 0.04 -15.99 -18.52
C ASN A 332 -1.41 -16.46 -18.33
N GLN A 333 -1.61 -17.67 -17.81
CA GLN A 333 -2.96 -18.18 -17.52
C GLN A 333 -3.66 -17.35 -16.44
N LEU A 334 -2.96 -17.01 -15.36
CA LEU A 334 -3.50 -16.16 -14.30
C LEU A 334 -3.88 -14.77 -14.82
N LYS A 335 -3.01 -14.14 -15.60
CA LYS A 335 -3.26 -12.82 -16.20
C LYS A 335 -4.46 -12.84 -17.14
N ASN A 336 -4.61 -13.89 -17.95
CA ASN A 336 -5.77 -14.05 -18.83
C ASN A 336 -7.07 -14.17 -18.02
N LEU A 337 -7.13 -15.06 -17.02
CA LEU A 337 -8.32 -15.21 -16.18
C LEU A 337 -8.69 -13.93 -15.43
N ALA A 338 -7.69 -13.23 -14.90
CA ALA A 338 -7.88 -11.93 -14.25
C ALA A 338 -8.44 -10.90 -15.25
N SER A 339 -7.88 -10.82 -16.45
CA SER A 339 -8.35 -9.92 -17.51
C SER A 339 -9.80 -10.19 -17.92
N GLU A 340 -10.20 -11.45 -18.02
CA GLU A 340 -11.58 -11.83 -18.36
C GLU A 340 -12.60 -11.38 -17.31
N CYS A 341 -12.22 -11.36 -16.03
CA CYS A 341 -13.10 -10.89 -14.96
C CYS A 341 -13.15 -9.36 -14.90
N VAL A 342 -12.01 -8.70 -15.11
CA VAL A 342 -11.96 -7.24 -15.23
C VAL A 342 -12.82 -6.75 -16.40
N GLN A 343 -12.72 -7.37 -17.57
CA GLN A 343 -13.53 -7.00 -18.74
C GLN A 343 -15.04 -7.13 -18.48
N LEU A 344 -15.45 -8.17 -17.74
CA LEU A 344 -16.85 -8.37 -17.37
C LEU A 344 -17.33 -7.28 -16.40
N GLU A 345 -16.57 -7.01 -15.34
CA GLU A 345 -16.91 -5.99 -14.34
C GLU A 345 -17.06 -4.60 -14.99
N PHE A 346 -16.12 -4.24 -15.85
CA PHE A 346 -16.13 -2.92 -16.49
C PHE A 346 -17.14 -2.82 -17.63
N LEU A 347 -17.51 -3.93 -18.28
CA LEU A 347 -18.70 -3.96 -19.15
C LEU A 347 -19.97 -3.64 -18.34
N ALA A 348 -20.13 -4.20 -17.13
CA ALA A 348 -21.27 -3.90 -16.27
C ALA A 348 -21.30 -2.42 -15.85
N CYS A 349 -20.16 -1.82 -15.49
CA CYS A 349 -20.05 -0.39 -15.21
C CYS A 349 -20.46 0.49 -16.41
N GLN A 350 -20.02 0.14 -17.62
CA GLN A 350 -20.39 0.87 -18.83
C GLN A 350 -21.88 0.70 -19.19
N LEU A 351 -22.44 -0.49 -19.01
CA LEU A 351 -23.87 -0.74 -19.19
C LEU A 351 -24.73 0.02 -18.17
N PHE A 352 -24.24 0.22 -16.95
CA PHE A 352 -24.91 1.06 -15.97
C PHE A 352 -24.97 2.53 -16.43
N LEU A 353 -23.88 3.08 -16.99
CA LEU A 353 -23.90 4.41 -17.60
C LEU A 353 -24.90 4.47 -18.77
N GLU A 354 -24.91 3.46 -19.64
CA GLU A 354 -25.85 3.39 -20.77
C GLU A 354 -27.31 3.31 -20.30
N LEU A 355 -27.59 2.51 -19.26
CA LEU A 355 -28.91 2.43 -18.62
C LEU A 355 -29.38 3.82 -18.16
N LEU A 356 -28.50 4.60 -17.53
CA LEU A 356 -28.83 5.95 -17.09
C LEU A 356 -29.13 6.88 -18.26
N PHE A 357 -28.34 6.85 -19.33
CA PHE A 357 -28.65 7.63 -20.55
C PHE A 357 -29.99 7.25 -21.19
N ARG A 358 -30.35 5.96 -21.19
CA ARG A 358 -31.64 5.50 -21.72
C ARG A 358 -32.81 5.96 -20.86
N LYS A 359 -32.63 6.06 -19.54
CA LYS A 359 -33.65 6.58 -18.62
C LYS A 359 -33.77 8.10 -18.69
N ASN A 360 -32.64 8.79 -18.84
CA ASN A 360 -32.56 10.23 -18.95
C ASN A 360 -31.42 10.61 -19.91
N SER A 361 -31.77 11.10 -21.10
CA SER A 361 -30.78 11.47 -22.11
C SER A 361 -29.91 12.68 -21.73
N GLN A 362 -30.24 13.38 -20.65
CA GLN A 362 -29.54 14.57 -20.15
C GLN A 362 -28.71 14.29 -18.89
N VAL A 363 -28.37 13.02 -18.59
CA VAL A 363 -27.51 12.67 -17.46
C VAL A 363 -26.19 13.44 -17.55
N THR A 364 -25.86 14.17 -16.49
CA THR A 364 -24.59 14.88 -16.36
C THR A 364 -23.53 13.96 -15.73
N PRO A 365 -22.24 14.27 -15.93
CA PRO A 365 -21.14 13.56 -15.28
C PRO A 365 -21.30 13.46 -13.76
N GLU A 366 -21.70 14.57 -13.12
CA GLU A 366 -21.89 14.65 -11.68
C GLU A 366 -23.06 13.78 -11.21
N VAL A 367 -24.16 13.75 -11.96
CA VAL A 367 -25.30 12.85 -11.68
C VAL A 367 -24.88 11.39 -11.81
N PHE A 368 -24.15 11.03 -12.86
CA PHE A 368 -23.65 9.67 -13.04
C PHE A 368 -22.76 9.23 -11.87
N PHE A 369 -21.79 10.07 -11.50
CA PHE A 369 -20.88 9.78 -10.40
C PHE A 369 -21.63 9.63 -9.07
N HIS A 370 -22.61 10.49 -8.82
CA HIS A 370 -23.45 10.41 -7.63
C HIS A 370 -24.31 9.14 -7.59
N GLU A 371 -24.95 8.76 -8.70
CA GLU A 371 -25.75 7.53 -8.80
C GLU A 371 -24.89 6.27 -8.64
N GLN A 372 -23.67 6.27 -9.19
CA GLN A 372 -22.73 5.16 -9.01
C GLN A 372 -22.43 4.93 -7.52
N LEU A 373 -22.15 6.00 -6.78
CA LEU A 373 -21.84 5.94 -5.35
C LEU A 373 -23.06 5.63 -4.47
N ASN A 374 -24.27 6.04 -4.90
CA ASN A 374 -25.49 5.93 -4.09
C ASN A 374 -26.48 4.90 -4.67
N GLY A 375 -26.11 3.62 -4.63
CA GLY A 375 -27.00 2.51 -5.01
C GLY A 375 -26.75 1.94 -6.42
N GLY A 376 -25.95 2.62 -7.24
CA GLY A 376 -25.46 2.10 -8.51
C GLY A 376 -24.65 0.82 -8.35
N SER A 377 -23.87 0.68 -7.28
CA SER A 377 -23.08 -0.54 -6.99
C SER A 377 -23.92 -1.82 -6.98
N ALA A 378 -25.11 -1.82 -6.36
CA ALA A 378 -26.00 -2.98 -6.37
C ALA A 378 -26.53 -3.30 -7.78
N THR A 379 -26.79 -2.27 -8.59
CA THR A 379 -27.24 -2.42 -9.97
C THR A 379 -26.12 -3.00 -10.84
N ILE A 380 -24.89 -2.50 -10.68
CA ILE A 380 -23.69 -3.01 -11.36
C ILE A 380 -23.46 -4.48 -10.97
N GLY A 381 -23.58 -4.83 -9.69
CA GLY A 381 -23.45 -6.22 -9.24
C GLY A 381 -24.48 -7.16 -9.89
N ASN A 382 -25.73 -6.73 -10.05
CA ASN A 382 -26.74 -7.52 -10.77
C ASN A 382 -26.39 -7.69 -12.25
N LEU A 383 -25.87 -6.64 -12.90
CA LEU A 383 -25.39 -6.72 -14.29
C LEU A 383 -24.23 -7.70 -14.42
N VAL A 384 -23.30 -7.71 -13.46
CA VAL A 384 -22.19 -8.68 -13.39
C VAL A 384 -22.73 -10.11 -13.36
N GLU A 385 -23.71 -10.40 -12.49
CA GLU A 385 -24.31 -11.74 -12.40
C GLU A 385 -25.00 -12.17 -13.71
N GLU A 386 -25.75 -11.29 -14.36
CA GLU A 386 -26.38 -11.57 -15.66
C GLU A 386 -25.34 -11.79 -16.76
N LEU A 387 -24.22 -11.08 -16.73
CA LEU A 387 -23.15 -11.21 -17.73
C LEU A 387 -22.29 -12.46 -17.54
N ARG A 388 -22.26 -13.05 -16.34
CA ARG A 388 -21.40 -14.21 -16.02
C ARG A 388 -21.68 -15.45 -16.88
N MET A 389 -22.83 -15.55 -17.55
CA MET A 389 -23.17 -16.68 -18.43
C MET A 389 -22.52 -16.65 -19.82
N TYR A 390 -22.01 -15.49 -20.27
CA TYR A 390 -21.45 -15.29 -21.60
C TYR A 390 -19.95 -15.54 -21.65
N ASP A 391 -19.47 -16.11 -22.75
CA ASP A 391 -18.05 -16.42 -22.91
C ASP A 391 -17.16 -15.16 -23.02
N PRO A 392 -15.85 -15.26 -22.72
CA PRO A 392 -14.94 -14.11 -22.77
C PRO A 392 -14.87 -13.38 -24.12
N GLN A 393 -15.01 -14.09 -25.24
CA GLN A 393 -15.06 -13.46 -26.56
C GLN A 393 -16.35 -12.68 -26.76
N THR A 394 -17.49 -13.21 -26.32
CA THR A 394 -18.77 -12.51 -26.32
C THR A 394 -18.72 -11.25 -25.45
N ILE A 395 -18.16 -11.33 -24.24
CA ILE A 395 -17.95 -10.17 -23.35
C ILE A 395 -17.11 -9.10 -24.03
N ARG A 396 -15.99 -9.47 -24.68
CA ARG A 396 -15.16 -8.52 -25.44
C ARG A 396 -15.90 -7.87 -26.60
N ASN A 397 -16.76 -8.61 -27.30
CA ASN A 397 -17.55 -8.07 -28.39
C ASN A 397 -18.65 -7.12 -27.89
N MET A 398 -19.29 -7.46 -26.75
CA MET A 398 -20.24 -6.59 -26.05
C MET A 398 -19.58 -5.29 -25.61
N LEU A 399 -18.40 -5.37 -24.97
CA LEU A 399 -17.63 -4.19 -24.54
C LEU A 399 -17.35 -3.25 -25.70
N LYS A 400 -16.80 -3.77 -26.81
CA LYS A 400 -16.57 -2.97 -28.03
C LYS A 400 -17.83 -2.34 -28.61
N HIS A 401 -18.99 -2.96 -28.43
CA HIS A 401 -20.27 -2.42 -28.90
C HIS A 401 -20.74 -1.28 -27.98
N VAL A 402 -20.73 -1.51 -26.67
CA VAL A 402 -21.09 -0.52 -25.65
C VAL A 402 -20.17 0.72 -25.73
N GLU A 403 -18.85 0.53 -25.85
CA GLU A 403 -17.90 1.64 -26.01
C GLU A 403 -18.25 2.53 -27.20
N ARG A 404 -18.51 1.92 -28.38
CA ARG A 404 -18.90 2.66 -29.59
C ARG A 404 -20.23 3.39 -29.41
N HIS A 405 -21.17 2.80 -28.70
CA HIS A 405 -22.48 3.39 -28.44
C HIS A 405 -22.36 4.55 -27.44
N LEU A 406 -21.64 4.37 -26.34
CA LEU A 406 -21.40 5.41 -25.33
C LEU A 406 -20.73 6.65 -25.94
N GLN A 407 -19.78 6.50 -26.85
CA GLN A 407 -19.15 7.62 -27.56
C GLN A 407 -20.16 8.57 -28.23
N THR A 408 -21.33 8.07 -28.65
CA THR A 408 -22.39 8.92 -29.22
C THR A 408 -23.08 9.82 -28.19
N PHE A 409 -23.05 9.45 -26.91
CA PHE A 409 -23.64 10.21 -25.79
C PHE A 409 -22.65 11.13 -25.07
N LEU A 410 -21.34 10.87 -25.19
CA LEU A 410 -20.34 11.60 -24.42
C LEU A 410 -20.17 13.07 -24.87
N THR A 411 -20.62 13.47 -26.07
CA THR A 411 -20.75 14.88 -26.53
C THR A 411 -19.50 15.75 -26.32
N GLY A 412 -18.31 15.23 -26.60
CA GLY A 412 -17.05 15.96 -26.38
C GLY A 412 -16.57 15.97 -24.93
N ARG A 413 -17.07 15.04 -24.10
CA ARG A 413 -16.55 14.71 -22.77
C ARG A 413 -15.82 13.36 -22.85
N GLY A 414 -14.85 13.14 -21.96
CA GLY A 414 -14.16 11.86 -21.85
C GLY A 414 -14.92 10.84 -21.00
N LEU A 415 -14.59 9.57 -21.23
CA LEU A 415 -14.82 8.49 -20.27
C LEU A 415 -13.51 8.23 -19.54
N VAL A 416 -13.55 8.23 -18.21
CA VAL A 416 -12.38 8.05 -17.35
C VAL A 416 -12.65 6.90 -16.41
N ILE A 417 -11.67 6.01 -16.24
CA ILE A 417 -11.68 4.96 -15.23
C ILE A 417 -10.71 5.38 -14.14
N ALA A 418 -11.19 5.59 -12.92
CA ALA A 418 -10.37 5.96 -11.79
C ALA A 418 -10.31 4.81 -10.77
N LEU A 419 -9.12 4.24 -10.60
CA LEU A 419 -8.82 3.23 -9.58
C LEU A 419 -8.25 3.92 -8.34
N ASP A 420 -9.07 4.11 -7.32
CA ASP A 420 -8.63 4.61 -6.02
C ASP A 420 -8.16 3.48 -5.11
N GLU A 421 -7.27 3.81 -4.19
CA GLU A 421 -6.56 2.85 -3.33
C GLU A 421 -5.92 1.68 -4.10
N ALA A 422 -5.45 1.92 -5.32
CA ALA A 422 -4.95 0.92 -6.25
C ALA A 422 -3.81 0.05 -5.70
N HIS A 423 -3.04 0.55 -4.74
CA HIS A 423 -2.02 -0.20 -4.02
C HIS A 423 -2.56 -1.49 -3.37
N ILE A 424 -3.84 -1.52 -2.95
CA ILE A 424 -4.50 -2.71 -2.40
C ILE A 424 -4.57 -3.84 -3.44
N ALA A 425 -4.81 -3.51 -4.71
CA ALA A 425 -4.80 -4.51 -5.77
C ALA A 425 -3.39 -5.10 -6.01
N GLU A 426 -2.33 -4.37 -5.64
CA GLU A 426 -0.95 -4.84 -5.76
C GLU A 426 -0.50 -5.66 -4.53
N THR A 427 -0.87 -5.21 -3.33
CA THR A 427 -0.37 -5.79 -2.07
C THR A 427 -1.27 -6.86 -1.47
N ASP A 428 -2.57 -6.84 -1.77
CA ASP A 428 -3.54 -7.67 -1.03
C ASP A 428 -4.21 -8.71 -1.93
N CYS A 429 -4.20 -8.54 -3.26
CA CYS A 429 -4.81 -9.47 -4.21
C CYS A 429 -3.74 -10.05 -5.16
N LEU A 430 -3.63 -11.38 -5.20
CA LEU A 430 -2.57 -12.10 -5.95
C LEU A 430 -1.15 -11.62 -5.61
N HIS A 431 -0.94 -11.11 -4.41
CA HIS A 431 0.34 -10.57 -3.96
C HIS A 431 1.49 -11.56 -4.19
N ASP A 432 2.56 -11.09 -4.80
CA ASP A 432 3.77 -11.87 -5.11
C ASP A 432 3.56 -13.09 -6.01
N ARG A 433 2.40 -13.22 -6.68
CA ARG A 433 2.08 -14.39 -7.53
C ARG A 433 2.34 -14.18 -9.01
N LEU A 434 2.47 -12.93 -9.46
CA LEU A 434 2.66 -12.58 -10.86
C LEU A 434 4.07 -12.06 -11.12
N ILE A 435 4.49 -12.18 -12.37
CA ILE A 435 5.80 -11.72 -12.85
C ILE A 435 5.62 -10.41 -13.62
N SER A 436 6.50 -9.44 -13.37
CA SER A 436 6.51 -8.18 -14.12
C SER A 436 6.59 -8.43 -15.63
N PRO A 437 5.73 -7.79 -16.45
CA PRO A 437 5.74 -7.96 -17.90
C PRO A 437 7.07 -7.59 -18.58
N SER A 438 7.84 -6.66 -18.01
CA SER A 438 9.18 -6.32 -18.53
C SER A 438 10.13 -7.52 -18.46
N ALA A 439 10.12 -8.27 -17.37
CA ALA A 439 10.97 -9.45 -17.20
C ALA A 439 10.62 -10.57 -18.19
N ILE A 440 9.33 -10.74 -18.50
CA ILE A 440 8.86 -11.70 -19.50
C ILE A 440 9.31 -11.27 -20.90
N THR A 441 9.07 -10.01 -21.26
CA THR A 441 9.37 -9.47 -22.59
C THR A 441 10.86 -9.50 -22.90
N ASN A 442 11.70 -9.19 -21.90
CA ASN A 442 13.16 -9.15 -22.05
C ASN A 442 13.82 -10.52 -21.87
N ASN A 443 13.05 -11.60 -21.65
CA ASN A 443 13.57 -12.93 -21.33
C ASN A 443 14.58 -12.93 -20.18
N GLU A 444 14.37 -12.08 -19.17
CA GLU A 444 15.26 -11.96 -18.02
C GLU A 444 15.18 -13.20 -17.12
N ASN A 445 16.28 -13.51 -16.43
CA ASN A 445 16.25 -14.49 -15.35
C ASN A 445 15.53 -13.86 -14.15
N PHE A 446 14.25 -14.19 -13.99
CA PHE A 446 13.38 -13.64 -12.96
C PHE A 446 13.41 -14.45 -11.65
N LEU A 447 14.23 -15.49 -11.57
CA LEU A 447 14.38 -16.31 -10.37
C LEU A 447 15.61 -15.87 -9.56
N ASP A 448 15.47 -15.84 -8.24
CA ASP A 448 16.57 -15.62 -7.31
C ASP A 448 17.40 -16.90 -7.08
N HIS A 449 18.34 -16.83 -6.13
CA HIS A 449 19.19 -17.96 -5.73
C HIS A 449 18.41 -19.09 -5.04
N ASN A 450 17.24 -18.78 -4.47
CA ASN A 450 16.35 -19.74 -3.79
C ASN A 450 15.31 -20.36 -4.74
N GLY A 451 15.32 -19.98 -6.03
CA GLY A 451 14.34 -20.46 -7.00
C GLY A 451 12.96 -19.82 -6.87
N THR A 452 12.86 -18.68 -6.17
CA THR A 452 11.65 -17.87 -6.08
C THR A 452 11.72 -16.68 -7.05
N ILE A 453 10.59 -16.08 -7.40
CA ILE A 453 10.58 -14.87 -8.23
C ILE A 453 11.33 -13.77 -7.48
N ARG A 454 12.21 -13.04 -8.15
CA ARG A 454 12.94 -11.91 -7.55
C ARG A 454 11.97 -10.84 -7.09
N LEU A 455 12.19 -10.29 -5.89
CA LEU A 455 11.32 -9.31 -5.24
C LEU A 455 10.99 -8.10 -6.13
N ASP A 456 11.97 -7.58 -6.87
CA ASP A 456 11.83 -6.43 -7.76
C ASP A 456 11.00 -6.71 -9.03
N LEU A 457 10.70 -7.99 -9.30
CA LEU A 457 9.93 -8.45 -10.45
C LEU A 457 8.60 -9.10 -10.06
N ARG A 458 8.27 -9.12 -8.76
CA ARG A 458 7.00 -9.62 -8.26
C ARG A 458 5.92 -8.56 -8.45
N CYS A 459 4.75 -9.01 -8.88
CA CYS A 459 3.59 -8.15 -9.07
C CYS A 459 2.34 -8.79 -8.46
N GLY A 460 1.36 -7.95 -8.13
CA GLY A 460 0.02 -8.34 -7.72
C GLY A 460 -1.03 -8.16 -8.82
N PHE A 461 -2.30 -8.19 -8.42
CA PHE A 461 -3.46 -8.05 -9.32
C PHE A 461 -3.54 -6.67 -10.00
N LEU A 462 -2.90 -5.62 -9.48
CA LEU A 462 -2.85 -4.31 -10.14
C LEU A 462 -2.29 -4.38 -11.56
N THR A 463 -1.36 -5.30 -11.82
CA THR A 463 -0.75 -5.49 -13.15
C THR A 463 -1.76 -5.96 -14.21
N PRO A 464 -2.41 -7.14 -14.08
CA PRO A 464 -3.44 -7.56 -15.04
C PRO A 464 -4.67 -6.65 -15.04
N LEU A 465 -5.00 -6.01 -13.91
CA LEU A 465 -6.06 -4.98 -13.85
C LEU A 465 -5.74 -3.82 -14.78
N CYS A 466 -4.59 -3.15 -14.62
CA CYS A 466 -4.19 -2.04 -15.48
C CYS A 466 -3.99 -2.46 -16.94
N SER A 467 -3.48 -3.68 -17.18
CA SER A 467 -3.31 -4.21 -18.54
C SER A 467 -4.65 -4.37 -19.28
N ALA A 468 -5.67 -4.92 -18.59
CA ALA A 468 -7.00 -5.10 -19.16
C ALA A 468 -7.73 -3.76 -19.39
N LEU A 469 -7.56 -2.80 -18.47
CA LEU A 469 -8.19 -1.47 -18.56
C LEU A 469 -7.50 -0.56 -19.58
N GLY A 470 -6.17 -0.70 -19.74
CA GLY A 470 -5.41 0.07 -20.73
C GLY A 470 -5.78 -0.26 -22.19
N ASP A 471 -6.51 -1.35 -22.43
CA ASP A 471 -7.05 -1.72 -23.75
C ASP A 471 -8.45 -1.16 -24.01
N MET A 472 -9.09 -0.52 -23.02
CA MET A 472 -10.41 0.10 -23.16
C MET A 472 -10.32 1.51 -23.74
N HIS A 473 -11.39 1.97 -24.38
CA HIS A 473 -11.45 3.33 -24.94
C HIS A 473 -11.78 4.39 -23.86
N ALA A 474 -10.94 4.46 -22.82
CA ALA A 474 -11.08 5.37 -21.69
C ALA A 474 -9.71 5.78 -21.13
N THR A 475 -9.62 6.99 -20.57
CA THR A 475 -8.44 7.42 -19.81
C THR A 475 -8.39 6.63 -18.49
N LEU A 476 -7.27 5.99 -18.20
CA LEU A 476 -7.08 5.27 -16.93
C LEU A 476 -6.34 6.16 -15.93
N VAL A 477 -6.90 6.37 -14.75
CA VAL A 477 -6.28 7.10 -13.64
C VAL A 477 -6.08 6.13 -12.49
N VAL A 478 -4.83 5.93 -12.07
CA VAL A 478 -4.44 5.06 -10.96
C VAL A 478 -3.95 5.92 -9.81
N LEU A 479 -4.60 5.80 -8.65
CA LEU A 479 -4.29 6.58 -7.45
C LEU A 479 -4.43 5.72 -6.20
N GLY A 480 -3.79 6.15 -5.12
CA GLY A 480 -3.95 5.50 -3.82
C GLY A 480 -3.11 6.15 -2.74
N THR A 481 -3.51 5.94 -1.49
CA THR A 481 -2.89 6.53 -0.31
C THR A 481 -1.45 6.07 -0.13
N ARG A 482 -1.14 4.81 -0.45
CA ARG A 482 0.21 4.22 -0.38
C ARG A 482 0.79 3.85 -1.74
N LEU A 483 0.25 4.41 -2.83
CA LEU A 483 0.75 4.12 -4.16
C LEU A 483 2.18 4.67 -4.31
N THR A 484 3.14 3.79 -4.54
CA THR A 484 4.56 4.09 -4.63
C THR A 484 5.00 4.36 -6.07
N LEU A 485 6.22 4.88 -6.24
CA LEU A 485 6.86 4.98 -7.56
C LEU A 485 7.13 3.60 -8.18
N MET A 486 7.30 2.56 -7.36
CA MET A 486 7.45 1.18 -7.81
C MET A 486 6.14 0.67 -8.39
N ASP A 487 5.02 0.88 -7.70
CA ASP A 487 3.68 0.54 -8.20
C ASP A 487 3.39 1.26 -9.52
N ALA A 488 3.73 2.54 -9.62
CA ALA A 488 3.62 3.28 -10.89
C ALA A 488 4.51 2.71 -12.00
N SER A 489 5.66 2.12 -11.65
CA SER A 489 6.53 1.43 -12.60
C SER A 489 5.97 0.08 -13.02
N HIS A 490 5.28 -0.64 -12.13
CA HIS A 490 4.52 -1.85 -12.44
C HIS A 490 3.33 -1.54 -13.35
N VAL A 491 2.60 -0.45 -13.07
CA VAL A 491 1.54 0.04 -13.97
C VAL A 491 2.12 0.34 -15.34
N TYR A 492 3.24 1.07 -15.42
CA TYR A 492 3.92 1.35 -16.68
C TYR A 492 4.33 0.07 -17.41
N SER A 493 4.95 -0.90 -16.73
CA SER A 493 5.37 -2.15 -17.37
C SER A 493 4.18 -2.99 -17.84
N ALA A 494 3.04 -2.95 -17.14
CA ALA A 494 1.79 -3.62 -17.52
C ALA A 494 1.17 -3.13 -18.82
N ILE A 495 1.44 -1.87 -19.18
CA ILE A 495 0.77 -1.15 -20.27
C ILE A 495 1.74 -0.63 -21.33
N ALA A 496 3.05 -0.91 -21.22
CA ALA A 496 4.12 -0.38 -22.08
C ALA A 496 4.02 -0.90 -23.54
N LYS A 497 2.95 -0.50 -24.23
CA LYS A 497 2.69 -0.71 -25.65
C LYS A 497 3.09 0.58 -26.39
N PRO A 498 3.52 0.50 -27.67
CA PRO A 498 4.07 1.64 -28.41
C PRO A 498 3.16 2.88 -28.51
N ASN A 499 1.84 2.70 -28.34
CA ASN A 499 0.83 3.74 -28.52
C ASN A 499 0.23 4.29 -27.21
N VAL A 500 0.69 3.81 -26.05
CA VAL A 500 0.14 4.21 -24.74
C VAL A 500 0.90 5.40 -24.18
N ARG A 501 0.16 6.43 -23.74
CA ARG A 501 0.72 7.66 -23.17
C ARG A 501 0.68 7.61 -21.66
N PHE A 502 1.76 7.11 -21.06
CA PHE A 502 1.86 7.06 -19.61
C PHE A 502 2.36 8.39 -19.03
N GLU A 503 1.61 8.96 -18.09
CA GLU A 503 1.94 10.21 -17.41
C GLU A 503 1.99 10.00 -15.89
N LYS A 504 2.96 10.62 -15.23
CA LYS A 504 3.11 10.57 -13.76
C LYS A 504 2.83 11.94 -13.16
N ILE A 505 1.77 12.04 -12.37
CA ILE A 505 1.43 13.23 -11.61
C ILE A 505 1.99 13.06 -10.20
N THR A 506 2.98 13.90 -9.88
CA THR A 506 3.70 13.87 -8.60
C THR A 506 3.65 15.19 -7.87
N SER A 507 3.33 16.28 -8.58
CA SER A 507 3.30 17.64 -8.02
C SER A 507 1.86 18.05 -7.73
N PHE A 508 1.49 18.00 -6.44
CA PHE A 508 0.20 18.46 -5.94
C PHE A 508 0.40 19.77 -5.17
N PRO A 509 -0.39 20.80 -5.49
CA PRO A 509 -0.23 22.10 -4.84
C PRO A 509 -0.69 22.04 -3.38
N SER A 510 -0.05 22.86 -2.54
CA SER A 510 -0.36 23.05 -1.12
C SER A 510 -0.93 24.45 -0.90
N CYS A 511 -1.81 24.62 0.08
CA CYS A 511 -2.36 25.92 0.41
C CYS A 511 -1.43 26.74 1.26
N ASP A 512 -1.37 28.03 0.98
CA ASP A 512 -0.90 29.03 1.95
C ASP A 512 -2.08 29.65 2.70
N GLU A 513 -1.80 30.60 3.59
CA GLU A 513 -2.81 31.27 4.43
C GLU A 513 -3.92 31.95 3.60
N SER A 514 -3.58 32.49 2.42
CA SER A 514 -4.55 33.18 1.56
C SER A 514 -5.50 32.19 0.90
N HIS A 515 -4.99 31.03 0.48
CA HIS A 515 -5.81 29.96 -0.07
C HIS A 515 -6.75 29.35 0.97
N VAL A 516 -6.39 29.33 2.25
CA VAL A 516 -7.27 28.84 3.33
C VAL A 516 -8.53 29.70 3.44
N GLU A 517 -8.38 31.03 3.47
CA GLU A 517 -9.53 31.94 3.54
C GLU A 517 -10.39 31.83 2.29
N GLU A 518 -9.75 31.75 1.12
CA GLU A 518 -10.47 31.58 -0.13
C GLU A 518 -11.27 30.27 -0.13
N LEU A 519 -10.66 29.15 0.24
CA LEU A 519 -11.33 27.86 0.30
C LEU A 519 -12.51 27.89 1.28
N LEU A 520 -12.30 28.36 2.51
CA LEU A 520 -13.36 28.42 3.52
C LEU A 520 -14.47 29.36 3.07
N GLY A 521 -14.12 30.54 2.58
CA GLY A 521 -15.05 31.52 2.05
C GLY A 521 -15.82 31.01 0.84
N GLN A 522 -15.29 30.07 0.05
CA GLN A 522 -16.05 29.45 -1.03
C GLN A 522 -17.06 28.39 -0.55
N ILE A 523 -16.86 27.79 0.63
CA ILE A 523 -17.70 26.70 1.16
C ILE A 523 -18.75 27.24 2.14
N ILE A 524 -18.35 28.11 3.06
CA ILE A 524 -19.16 28.65 4.15
C ILE A 524 -19.11 30.18 4.17
N ASP A 525 -20.06 30.81 4.88
CA ASP A 525 -20.09 32.25 5.06
C ASP A 525 -19.17 32.64 6.22
N ILE A 526 -18.05 33.28 5.91
CA ILE A 526 -17.09 33.78 6.90
C ILE A 526 -17.06 35.32 6.93
N SER A 527 -18.03 36.00 6.32
CA SER A 527 -18.03 37.47 6.20
C SER A 527 -18.00 38.19 7.55
N ASP A 528 -18.66 37.63 8.56
CA ASP A 528 -18.67 38.13 9.94
C ASP A 528 -17.65 37.43 10.86
N CYS A 529 -16.67 36.70 10.29
CA CYS A 529 -15.70 35.91 11.03
C CYS A 529 -14.26 36.29 10.64
N GLU A 530 -13.52 36.89 11.58
CA GLU A 530 -12.09 37.10 11.42
C GLU A 530 -11.33 35.86 11.91
N ILE A 531 -10.73 35.11 10.98
CA ILE A 531 -9.83 34.01 11.32
C ILE A 531 -8.48 34.61 11.69
N GLN A 532 -7.98 34.34 12.90
CA GLN A 532 -6.67 34.85 13.32
C GLN A 532 -5.53 34.28 12.44
N PRO A 533 -4.48 35.07 12.11
CA PRO A 533 -3.37 34.61 11.27
C PRO A 533 -2.73 33.30 11.73
N GLU A 534 -2.61 33.09 13.05
CA GLU A 534 -2.07 31.87 13.64
C GLU A 534 -2.94 30.65 13.32
N LYS A 535 -4.27 30.84 13.25
CA LYS A 535 -5.24 29.80 12.87
C LYS A 535 -5.24 29.54 11.37
N LYS A 536 -5.06 30.56 10.53
CA LYS A 536 -4.86 30.40 9.08
C LYS A 536 -3.59 29.64 8.78
N ARG A 537 -2.51 29.95 9.50
CA ARG A 537 -1.28 29.16 9.47
C ARG A 537 -1.59 27.72 9.78
N GLN A 538 -2.24 27.39 10.89
CA GLN A 538 -2.60 26.01 11.27
C GLN A 538 -3.42 25.23 10.23
N LEU A 539 -4.10 25.91 9.31
CA LEU A 539 -4.92 25.32 8.25
C LEU A 539 -4.23 25.30 6.88
N SER A 540 -3.04 25.91 6.76
CA SER A 540 -2.22 25.89 5.54
C SER A 540 -1.58 24.52 5.32
N GLY A 541 -1.06 24.26 4.13
CA GLY A 541 -0.45 22.99 3.75
C GLY A 541 -1.41 22.09 2.98
N ARG A 542 -1.47 20.80 3.33
CA ARG A 542 -2.32 19.82 2.64
C ARG A 542 -3.65 19.67 3.37
N PHE A 543 -4.73 19.52 2.59
CA PHE A 543 -6.11 19.74 3.05
C PHE A 543 -6.70 18.76 4.06
N ARG A 544 -5.91 17.84 4.60
CA ARG A 544 -6.33 16.97 5.70
C ARG A 544 -5.07 16.31 6.23
N PHE A 545 -5.12 15.90 7.49
CA PHE A 545 -4.36 14.76 8.01
C PHE A 545 -3.04 15.05 8.75
N THR A 546 -2.12 15.88 8.25
CA THR A 546 -0.74 15.81 8.78
C THR A 546 -0.61 16.20 10.26
N THR A 547 -1.37 17.19 10.72
CA THR A 547 -1.45 17.62 12.14
C THR A 547 -2.11 16.57 13.04
N SER A 548 -3.29 16.08 12.65
CA SER A 548 -4.00 15.04 13.42
C SER A 548 -3.22 13.73 13.49
N VAL A 549 -2.46 13.39 12.45
CA VAL A 549 -1.62 12.20 12.41
C VAL A 549 -0.34 12.39 13.20
N ALA A 550 0.30 13.56 13.14
CA ALA A 550 1.41 13.90 14.02
C ALA A 550 1.01 13.75 15.50
N THR A 551 -0.14 14.31 15.89
CA THR A 551 -0.71 14.15 17.23
C THR A 551 -1.01 12.69 17.57
N GLN A 552 -1.59 11.90 16.66
CA GLN A 552 -1.86 10.47 16.93
C GLN A 552 -0.59 9.60 17.01
N ILE A 553 0.44 9.90 16.22
CA ILE A 553 1.73 9.19 16.27
C ILE A 553 2.44 9.48 17.60
N CYS A 554 2.40 10.71 18.08
CA CYS A 554 2.99 11.07 19.37
C CYS A 554 2.25 10.44 20.57
N ASN A 555 0.93 10.23 20.44
CA ASN A 555 0.04 9.74 21.50
C ASN A 555 -0.17 8.21 21.54
N ARG A 556 0.43 7.42 20.63
CA ARG A 556 0.31 5.95 20.68
C ARG A 556 1.23 5.34 21.74
N GLU A 557 0.67 4.54 22.65
CA GLU A 557 1.43 3.59 23.47
C GLU A 557 1.82 2.38 22.60
N CYS A 558 3.00 2.42 21.98
CA CYS A 558 3.55 1.29 21.23
C CYS A 558 4.88 0.83 21.85
N SER A 559 5.26 -0.44 21.69
CA SER A 559 6.54 -0.96 22.23
C SER A 559 7.79 -0.25 21.66
N ASN A 560 7.66 0.50 20.56
CA ASN A 560 8.73 1.25 19.88
C ASN A 560 8.62 2.79 19.99
N THR A 561 7.85 3.32 20.94
CA THR A 561 7.55 4.76 21.04
C THR A 561 8.80 5.66 21.09
N THR A 562 9.89 5.21 21.72
CA THR A 562 11.16 5.96 21.79
C THR A 562 11.84 6.11 20.42
N VAL A 563 11.80 5.07 19.56
CA VAL A 563 12.40 5.09 18.21
C VAL A 563 11.64 6.06 17.32
N ILE A 564 10.30 6.02 17.38
CA ILE A 564 9.41 6.92 16.64
C ILE A 564 9.63 8.38 17.07
N ARG A 565 9.66 8.66 18.37
CA ARG A 565 9.93 10.03 18.88
C ARG A 565 11.31 10.54 18.48
N HIS A 566 12.31 9.66 18.49
CA HIS A 566 13.67 9.99 18.03
C HIS A 566 13.69 10.35 16.54
N LEU A 567 12.95 9.60 15.72
CA LEU A 567 12.82 9.83 14.28
C LEU A 567 12.12 11.17 13.97
N LEU A 568 11.01 11.46 14.65
CA LEU A 568 10.31 12.75 14.55
C LEU A 568 11.21 13.92 14.97
N SER A 569 12.03 13.73 16.00
CA SER A 569 13.02 14.72 16.44
C SER A 569 14.06 15.01 15.34
N ARG A 570 14.58 13.98 14.67
CA ARG A 570 15.49 14.14 13.51
C ARG A 570 14.84 14.93 12.37
N MET A 571 13.54 14.75 12.16
CA MET A 571 12.77 15.46 11.13
C MET A 571 12.61 16.94 11.41
N VAL A 572 12.29 17.30 12.66
CA VAL A 572 12.25 18.68 13.14
C VAL A 572 13.60 19.38 12.95
N ILE A 573 14.70 18.70 13.30
CA ILE A 573 16.05 19.25 13.15
C ILE A 573 16.40 19.46 11.67
N ALA A 574 16.17 18.46 10.83
CA ALA A 574 16.48 18.53 9.40
C ALA A 574 15.77 19.71 8.70
N TYR A 575 14.51 19.98 9.08
CA TYR A 575 13.78 21.15 8.61
C TYR A 575 14.40 22.46 9.12
N LYS A 576 14.68 22.57 10.43
CA LYS A 576 15.32 23.75 11.04
C LYS A 576 16.71 24.06 10.45
N LEU A 577 17.39 23.06 9.90
CA LEU A 577 18.68 23.20 9.21
C LEU A 577 18.56 23.66 7.74
N LYS A 578 17.38 24.12 7.29
CA LYS A 578 17.15 24.69 5.95
C LYS A 578 17.56 23.76 4.80
N GLY A 579 17.08 22.51 4.82
CA GLY A 579 17.37 21.51 3.79
C GLY A 579 18.25 20.36 4.27
N GLY A 580 18.24 20.07 5.57
CA GLY A 580 18.86 18.86 6.09
C GLY A 580 18.24 17.62 5.44
N LYS A 581 19.09 16.76 4.89
CA LYS A 581 18.68 15.49 4.27
C LYS A 581 18.56 14.42 5.34
N ILE A 582 17.44 13.70 5.37
CA ILE A 582 17.27 12.53 6.23
C ILE A 582 17.32 11.30 5.35
N ALA A 583 18.38 10.52 5.50
CA ALA A 583 18.40 9.14 5.06
C ALA A 583 17.76 8.28 6.16
N PHE A 584 16.77 7.51 5.75
CA PHE A 584 16.10 6.49 6.56
C PHE A 584 16.71 5.15 6.16
N THR A 585 17.02 4.30 7.13
CA THR A 585 17.75 3.04 6.92
C THR A 585 16.84 1.81 7.03
N GLN A 586 15.59 1.96 7.48
CA GLN A 586 14.67 0.84 7.70
C GLN A 586 13.33 0.97 6.97
N GLN A 587 12.74 -0.18 6.63
CA GLN A 587 11.54 -0.33 5.80
C GLN A 587 10.21 -0.07 6.57
N ASP A 588 10.26 0.01 7.89
CA ASP A 588 9.14 0.44 8.75
C ASP A 588 9.02 1.97 8.81
N GLU A 589 10.06 2.71 8.41
CA GLU A 589 10.06 4.17 8.38
C GLU A 589 9.27 4.77 7.19
N PHE A 590 8.82 3.93 6.24
CA PHE A 590 7.90 4.32 5.16
C PHE A 590 6.52 4.78 5.67
N ASP A 591 6.15 4.41 6.90
CA ASP A 591 4.86 4.79 7.47
C ASP A 591 4.71 6.30 7.65
N PHE A 592 5.78 7.07 7.85
CA PHE A 592 5.71 8.54 7.96
C PHE A 592 5.34 9.22 6.64
N VAL A 593 5.58 8.53 5.53
CA VAL A 593 5.40 9.03 4.16
C VAL A 593 4.00 8.69 3.70
N ASN A 594 3.61 7.45 3.95
CA ASN A 594 2.26 6.93 3.81
C ASN A 594 1.26 7.72 4.69
N SER A 595 1.70 8.14 5.88
CA SER A 595 0.96 8.98 6.83
C SER A 595 0.95 10.47 6.49
N GLY A 596 1.68 10.90 5.45
CA GLY A 596 1.69 12.28 4.98
C GLY A 596 2.67 13.23 5.67
N VAL A 597 3.46 12.77 6.64
CA VAL A 597 4.37 13.59 7.46
C VAL A 597 5.62 14.07 6.68
N CYS A 598 6.19 13.28 5.77
CA CYS A 598 7.38 13.66 4.96
C CYS A 598 7.36 13.17 3.50
N ALA A 599 8.09 13.84 2.59
CA ALA A 599 8.17 13.55 1.14
C ALA A 599 9.46 12.84 0.85
N LEU A 600 9.39 11.93 -0.12
CA LEU A 600 10.58 11.50 -0.84
C LEU A 600 10.94 12.58 -1.87
N ARG A 601 12.16 13.11 -1.80
CA ARG A 601 12.80 13.91 -2.83
C ARG A 601 13.89 13.08 -3.48
N GLU A 602 13.96 13.16 -4.80
CA GLU A 602 15.07 12.60 -5.57
C GLU A 602 16.11 13.69 -5.79
N ASP A 603 17.31 13.48 -5.27
CA ASP A 603 18.48 14.32 -5.49
C ASP A 603 19.61 13.52 -6.18
N SER A 604 20.69 14.20 -6.55
CA SER A 604 21.83 13.60 -7.25
C SER A 604 22.56 12.49 -6.48
N ASP A 605 22.37 12.41 -5.16
CA ASP A 605 22.98 11.46 -4.24
C ASP A 605 21.98 10.42 -3.70
N GLY A 606 20.78 10.35 -4.27
CA GLY A 606 19.76 9.35 -3.94
C GLY A 606 18.44 9.97 -3.48
N TYR A 607 17.60 9.14 -2.85
CA TYR A 607 16.32 9.58 -2.33
C TYR A 607 16.42 10.01 -0.88
N HIS A 608 15.93 11.20 -0.57
CA HIS A 608 15.93 11.78 0.77
C HIS A 608 14.52 12.09 1.21
N TRP A 609 14.32 12.06 2.52
CA TRP A 609 13.03 12.36 3.10
C TRP A 609 13.02 13.79 3.66
N ALA A 610 12.04 14.60 3.25
CA ALA A 610 11.93 16.01 3.63
C ALA A 610 10.54 16.32 4.22
N VAL A 611 10.51 17.01 5.37
CA VAL A 611 9.28 17.65 5.84
C VAL A 611 9.23 19.04 5.21
N GLU A 612 8.18 19.30 4.45
CA GLU A 612 8.02 20.56 3.70
C GLU A 612 6.82 21.38 4.23
N GLU A 613 6.35 21.02 5.41
CA GLU A 613 5.15 21.58 6.02
C GLU A 613 5.55 22.23 7.36
N PRO A 614 5.74 23.56 7.40
CA PRO A 614 6.17 24.28 8.61
C PRO A 614 5.32 23.97 9.85
N LEU A 615 4.02 23.78 9.66
CA LEU A 615 3.04 23.51 10.72
C LEU A 615 3.16 22.11 11.30
N VAL A 616 3.52 21.15 10.46
CA VAL A 616 3.76 19.77 10.90
C VAL A 616 4.96 19.77 11.82
N ILE A 617 5.97 20.60 11.52
CA ILE A 617 7.11 20.79 12.40
C ILE A 617 6.72 21.46 13.71
N GLU A 618 5.90 22.52 13.67
CA GLU A 618 5.42 23.19 14.89
C GLU A 618 4.62 22.23 15.79
N VAL A 619 3.70 21.44 15.22
CA VAL A 619 2.91 20.47 15.99
C VAL A 619 3.76 19.30 16.48
N LEU A 620 4.69 18.79 15.66
CA LEU A 620 5.65 17.80 16.13
C LEU A 620 6.49 18.33 17.30
N GLU A 621 6.91 19.60 17.26
CA GLU A 621 7.62 20.24 18.38
C GLU A 621 6.77 20.33 19.64
N GLU A 622 5.52 20.79 19.52
CA GLU A 622 4.58 20.90 20.64
C GLU A 622 4.30 19.53 21.29
N GLU A 623 4.03 18.51 20.47
CA GLU A 623 3.71 17.15 20.94
C GLU A 623 4.94 16.44 21.54
N LEU A 624 6.13 16.62 20.95
CA LEU A 624 7.37 16.07 21.52
C LEU A 624 7.68 16.73 22.87
N ARG A 625 7.53 18.06 22.98
CA ARG A 625 7.68 18.79 24.26
C ARG A 625 6.65 18.33 25.30
N ALA A 626 5.39 18.15 24.90
CA ALA A 626 4.33 17.65 25.78
C ALA A 626 4.59 16.23 26.29
N SER A 627 5.33 15.42 25.50
CA SER A 627 5.73 14.06 25.84
C SER A 627 7.03 13.97 26.66
N GLU A 628 7.52 15.09 27.20
CA GLU A 628 8.83 15.22 27.88
C GLU A 628 10.04 14.81 27.02
N PHE A 629 9.85 14.64 25.71
CA PHE A 629 10.90 14.29 24.77
C PHE A 629 11.39 15.60 24.15
N ASP A 630 12.50 16.16 24.64
CA ASP A 630 13.07 17.35 24.04
C ASP A 630 13.80 16.97 22.73
N PRO A 631 13.20 17.21 21.53
CA PRO A 631 13.84 16.85 20.27
C PRO A 631 15.20 17.55 20.11
N GLU A 632 15.40 18.66 20.82
CA GLU A 632 16.59 19.49 20.72
C GLU A 632 17.75 19.04 21.63
N VAL A 633 17.57 18.05 22.52
CA VAL A 633 18.63 17.56 23.43
C VAL A 633 19.07 16.14 23.12
N LEU A 634 18.13 15.21 22.91
CA LEU A 634 18.44 13.79 22.71
C LEU A 634 18.87 13.47 21.28
N ALA A 635 18.20 14.03 20.27
CA ALA A 635 18.55 13.81 18.87
C ALA A 635 19.73 14.68 18.40
N TYR A 636 20.00 15.82 19.04
CA TYR A 636 21.16 16.66 18.73
C TYR A 636 22.48 15.97 19.06
N LEU A 637 22.62 15.41 20.28
CA LEU A 637 23.80 14.66 20.70
C LEU A 637 23.96 13.37 19.87
N ASP A 638 22.86 12.71 19.56
CA ASP A 638 22.89 11.46 18.80
C ASP A 638 23.14 11.67 17.29
N GLN A 639 22.59 12.72 16.66
CA GLN A 639 22.96 13.12 15.29
C GLN A 639 24.39 13.65 15.23
N PHE A 640 24.83 14.40 16.24
CA PHE A 640 26.20 14.87 16.37
C PHE A 640 27.17 13.67 16.41
N ASN A 641 26.87 12.69 17.27
CA ASN A 641 27.65 11.45 17.37
C ASN A 641 27.55 10.62 16.09
N THR A 642 26.36 10.47 15.49
CA THR A 642 26.12 9.68 14.28
C THR A 642 26.79 10.29 13.04
N MET A 643 26.79 11.62 12.89
CA MET A 643 27.55 12.29 11.82
C MET A 643 29.07 12.17 12.02
N LEU A 644 29.54 12.13 13.27
CA LEU A 644 30.93 11.80 13.59
C LEU A 644 31.26 10.35 13.19
N THR A 645 30.37 9.41 13.45
CA THR A 645 30.54 7.97 13.15
C THR A 645 30.43 7.65 11.65
N ASN A 646 29.42 8.17 10.94
CA ASN A 646 29.09 7.74 9.57
C ASN A 646 29.91 8.43 8.47
N LEU A 647 30.21 9.72 8.63
CA LEU A 647 30.91 10.50 7.60
C LEU A 647 32.45 10.45 7.75
N GLY A 648 32.95 9.81 8.81
CA GLY A 648 34.37 9.76 9.17
C GLY A 648 34.95 11.13 9.55
N THR A 649 36.05 11.20 10.31
CA THR A 649 36.61 12.47 10.82
C THR A 649 37.08 13.46 9.74
N ASN A 650 37.10 13.07 8.47
CA ASN A 650 37.82 13.76 7.38
C ASN A 650 36.91 14.25 6.21
N SER A 651 35.58 14.23 6.35
CA SER A 651 34.65 14.62 5.27
C SER A 651 34.35 16.13 5.26
N VAL A 652 34.46 16.75 4.07
CA VAL A 652 34.27 18.20 3.83
C VAL A 652 32.78 18.61 3.81
N ALA A 653 31.87 17.66 3.54
CA ALA A 653 30.42 17.89 3.49
C ALA A 653 29.80 18.20 4.88
N LYS A 654 30.59 18.15 5.95
CA LYS A 654 30.18 18.40 7.33
C LYS A 654 30.01 19.89 7.66
N GLY A 655 30.81 20.75 7.03
CA GLY A 655 31.06 22.11 7.51
C GLY A 655 29.81 22.96 7.72
N GLU A 656 28.94 23.05 6.72
CA GLU A 656 27.78 23.97 6.76
C GLU A 656 26.70 23.51 7.75
N ALA A 657 26.37 22.21 7.77
CA ALA A 657 25.41 21.65 8.72
C ALA A 657 25.94 21.67 10.17
N PHE A 658 27.23 21.40 10.38
CA PHE A 658 27.87 21.48 11.70
C PHE A 658 27.96 22.91 12.22
N GLU A 659 28.31 23.87 11.36
CA GLU A 659 28.40 25.29 11.72
C GLU A 659 27.03 25.78 12.21
N LEU A 660 25.97 25.55 11.45
CA LEU A 660 24.61 25.96 11.82
C LEU A 660 24.14 25.30 13.14
N LEU A 661 24.48 24.03 13.37
CA LEU A 661 24.19 23.30 14.61
C LEU A 661 24.92 23.88 15.83
N VAL A 662 26.19 24.27 15.68
CA VAL A 662 26.99 24.91 16.74
C VAL A 662 26.43 26.30 17.06
N TYR A 663 26.13 27.10 16.04
CA TYR A 663 25.55 28.43 16.22
C TYR A 663 24.20 28.38 16.97
N ARG A 664 23.30 27.47 16.58
CA ARG A 664 22.02 27.27 17.28
C ARG A 664 22.20 26.76 18.72
N SER A 665 23.19 25.89 18.96
CA SER A 665 23.51 25.42 20.31
C SER A 665 23.99 26.54 21.22
N LEU A 666 24.81 27.47 20.71
CA LEU A 666 25.32 28.61 21.47
C LEU A 666 24.23 29.63 21.81
N GLN A 667 23.25 29.87 20.93
CA GLN A 667 22.10 30.70 21.27
C GLN A 667 21.31 30.13 22.46
N ARG A 668 21.13 28.81 22.51
CA ARG A 668 20.33 28.15 23.53
C ARG A 668 20.99 28.15 24.91
N PHE A 669 22.32 28.09 24.96
CA PHE A 669 23.07 28.18 26.20
C PHE A 669 23.55 29.59 26.52
N ASN A 670 23.03 30.58 25.79
CA ASN A 670 23.24 31.98 26.12
C ASN A 670 22.80 32.26 27.58
N GLY A 671 23.63 32.97 28.32
CA GLY A 671 23.44 33.19 29.76
C GLY A 671 23.90 32.05 30.66
N LYS A 672 24.39 30.91 30.13
CA LYS A 672 25.01 29.85 30.95
C LYS A 672 26.51 30.02 31.08
N VAL A 673 27.07 29.53 32.18
CA VAL A 673 28.52 29.46 32.39
C VAL A 673 29.10 28.39 31.46
N LEU A 674 30.29 28.66 30.88
CA LEU A 674 30.89 27.77 29.87
C LEU A 674 31.13 26.35 30.39
N VAL A 675 31.46 26.17 31.68
CA VAL A 675 31.65 24.85 32.29
C VAL A 675 30.37 24.01 32.34
N ASP A 676 29.20 24.65 32.35
CA ASP A 676 27.89 23.99 32.40
C ASP A 676 27.36 23.61 31.00
N LEU A 677 28.11 23.93 29.95
CA LEU A 677 27.72 23.60 28.59
C LEU A 677 27.82 22.08 28.38
N PRO A 678 26.80 21.41 27.80
CA PRO A 678 26.76 19.96 27.68
C PRO A 678 27.93 19.33 26.91
N PHE A 679 28.57 20.09 26.03
CA PHE A 679 29.73 19.66 25.23
C PHE A 679 31.08 20.02 25.87
N ILE A 680 31.09 20.77 26.97
CA ILE A 680 32.30 21.18 27.71
C ILE A 680 32.37 20.50 29.09
N LYS A 681 31.23 20.20 29.72
CA LYS A 681 31.12 19.69 31.10
C LYS A 681 31.97 18.46 31.41
N ASP A 682 32.28 17.63 30.42
CA ASP A 682 33.03 16.38 30.59
C ASP A 682 34.53 16.51 30.24
N ILE A 683 34.98 17.69 29.81
CA ILE A 683 36.38 17.97 29.51
C ILE A 683 37.16 18.16 30.81
N LYS A 684 38.14 17.29 31.06
CA LYS A 684 39.05 17.41 32.22
C LYS A 684 40.06 18.53 31.98
N ASN A 685 40.34 19.33 33.02
CA ASN A 685 41.32 20.43 33.02
C ASN A 685 40.97 21.64 32.14
N LEU A 686 39.74 22.14 32.27
CA LEU A 686 39.37 23.42 31.67
C LEU A 686 40.11 24.59 32.35
N PRO A 687 40.51 25.62 31.59
CA PRO A 687 41.03 26.88 32.14
C PRO A 687 40.08 27.50 33.17
N GLU A 688 40.63 28.18 34.18
CA GLU A 688 39.84 28.72 35.30
C GLU A 688 38.78 29.74 34.84
N TRP A 689 39.07 30.49 33.78
CA TRP A 689 38.13 31.44 33.20
C TRP A 689 36.85 30.77 32.67
N CYS A 690 36.93 29.54 32.13
CA CYS A 690 35.75 28.80 31.66
C CYS A 690 34.74 28.50 32.78
N LYS A 691 35.18 28.47 34.04
CA LYS A 691 34.31 28.23 35.20
C LYS A 691 33.54 29.47 35.64
N THR A 692 33.88 30.65 35.12
CA THR A 692 33.28 31.93 35.53
C THR A 692 32.73 32.74 34.35
N THR A 693 33.18 32.47 33.13
CA THR A 693 32.68 33.12 31.93
C THR A 693 31.29 32.62 31.57
N THR A 694 30.37 33.56 31.38
CA THR A 694 29.01 33.31 30.88
C THR A 694 28.99 33.51 29.37
N LEU A 695 28.40 32.56 28.63
CA LEU A 695 28.16 32.72 27.21
C LEU A 695 27.18 33.88 26.99
N ASN A 696 27.56 34.88 26.19
CA ASN A 696 26.74 36.06 25.95
C ASN A 696 26.72 36.40 24.46
N VAL A 697 25.71 35.91 23.74
CA VAL A 697 25.47 36.14 22.31
C VAL A 697 24.18 36.94 22.16
N ARG A 698 24.30 38.23 21.84
CA ARG A 698 23.20 39.17 21.58
C ARG A 698 22.74 39.12 20.13
N LYS A 699 23.66 38.92 19.19
CA LYS A 699 23.40 38.91 17.75
C LYS A 699 24.29 37.88 17.05
N PHE A 700 23.81 37.23 16.00
CA PHE A 700 24.62 36.33 15.18
C PHE A 700 24.14 36.35 13.73
N GLY A 701 25.01 35.98 12.78
CA GLY A 701 24.67 35.93 11.36
C GLY A 701 25.89 36.09 10.47
N THR A 702 25.66 36.17 9.16
CA THR A 702 26.71 36.56 8.21
C THR A 702 27.10 38.03 8.41
N ALA A 703 28.23 38.48 7.86
CA ALA A 703 28.65 39.88 7.98
C ALA A 703 27.55 40.87 7.58
N LYS A 704 26.81 40.61 6.50
CA LYS A 704 25.66 41.44 6.10
C LYS A 704 24.54 41.49 7.15
N GLU A 705 24.21 40.35 7.75
CA GLU A 705 23.16 40.27 8.79
C GLU A 705 23.59 40.98 10.09
N LEU A 706 24.90 41.03 10.34
CA LEU A 706 25.49 41.77 11.45
C LEU A 706 25.56 43.28 11.19
N GLY A 707 25.34 43.74 9.95
CA GLY A 707 25.24 45.16 9.60
C GLY A 707 26.39 45.69 8.75
N TYR A 708 27.20 44.79 8.18
CA TYR A 708 28.29 45.13 7.26
C TYR A 708 27.78 45.15 5.81
N ASP A 709 28.51 45.82 4.92
CA ASP A 709 28.00 46.13 3.56
C ASP A 709 27.72 44.88 2.69
N ASN A 710 28.40 43.76 2.95
CA ASN A 710 28.21 42.51 2.21
C ASN A 710 28.69 41.27 2.98
N ASN A 711 28.44 40.08 2.41
CA ASN A 711 28.91 38.77 2.90
C ASN A 711 30.25 38.35 2.29
N SER A 712 31.05 39.30 1.79
CA SER A 712 32.36 38.98 1.24
C SER A 712 33.37 38.70 2.35
N THR A 713 34.50 38.11 1.98
CA THR A 713 35.71 38.00 2.81
C THR A 713 36.05 39.32 3.52
N TRP A 714 35.79 40.46 2.88
CA TRP A 714 36.01 41.78 3.47
C TRP A 714 35.06 42.11 4.63
N GLY A 715 33.78 41.72 4.55
CA GLY A 715 32.83 41.92 5.64
C GLY A 715 33.23 41.13 6.90
N ASP A 716 33.76 39.91 6.71
CA ASP A 716 34.23 39.09 7.83
C ASP A 716 35.54 39.61 8.44
N VAL A 717 36.49 40.05 7.61
CA VAL A 717 37.74 40.69 8.07
C VAL A 717 37.42 41.93 8.89
N GLU A 718 36.49 42.78 8.42
CA GLU A 718 36.06 43.96 9.15
C GLU A 718 35.36 43.62 10.48
N PHE A 719 34.63 42.51 10.53
CA PHE A 719 34.08 41.99 11.78
C PHE A 719 35.18 41.55 12.75
N PHE A 720 36.18 40.80 12.28
CA PHE A 720 37.31 40.35 13.11
C PHE A 720 38.22 41.49 13.57
N GLU A 721 38.38 42.55 12.79
CA GLU A 721 39.12 43.75 13.18
C GLU A 721 38.41 44.55 14.27
N LYS A 722 37.07 44.66 14.20
CA LYS A 722 36.26 45.43 15.15
C LYS A 722 35.86 44.66 16.41
N THR A 723 35.86 43.32 16.35
CA THR A 723 35.51 42.40 17.45
C THR A 723 34.36 42.88 18.35
N PRO A 724 33.17 43.16 17.77
CA PRO A 724 32.04 43.68 18.55
C PRO A 724 31.60 42.68 19.63
N GLY A 725 31.55 43.15 20.88
CA GLY A 725 31.19 42.34 22.03
C GLY A 725 29.76 41.81 21.95
N GLY A 726 29.59 40.49 22.17
CA GLY A 726 28.28 39.83 22.15
C GLY A 726 27.71 39.57 20.76
N GLU A 727 28.48 39.75 19.70
CA GLU A 727 28.08 39.35 18.35
C GLU A 727 28.89 38.13 17.88
N LEU A 728 28.25 37.26 17.10
CA LEU A 728 28.84 36.02 16.62
C LEU A 728 28.71 35.90 15.10
N LEU A 729 29.84 36.00 14.41
CA LEU A 729 29.90 35.88 12.95
C LEU A 729 29.83 34.42 12.50
N ILE A 730 29.07 34.19 11.42
CA ILE A 730 29.14 33.01 10.55
C ILE A 730 30.10 33.37 9.42
N PRO A 731 31.40 33.01 9.51
CA PRO A 731 32.39 33.46 8.56
C PRO A 731 32.23 32.73 7.22
N ASN A 732 32.52 33.45 6.15
CA ASN A 732 32.74 32.89 4.82
C ASN A 732 33.83 31.80 4.86
N ASN A 733 33.75 30.85 3.94
CA ASN A 733 34.70 29.75 3.85
C ASN A 733 36.18 30.18 3.73
N LEU A 734 36.44 31.38 3.17
CA LEU A 734 37.79 31.93 3.00
C LEU A 734 38.35 32.64 4.25
N THR A 735 37.52 32.98 5.23
CA THR A 735 37.87 33.78 6.42
C THR A 735 37.69 33.00 7.72
N ARG A 736 37.39 31.69 7.62
CA ARG A 736 37.27 30.80 8.77
C ARG A 736 38.54 30.87 9.64
N PRO A 737 38.45 31.35 10.89
CA PRO A 737 39.65 31.53 11.70
C PRO A 737 40.20 30.18 12.20
N ASP A 738 41.53 30.07 12.29
CA ASP A 738 42.26 28.85 12.67
C ASP A 738 42.40 28.64 14.19
N GLY A 739 41.69 29.43 15.00
CA GLY A 739 41.74 29.33 16.45
C GLY A 739 40.90 30.39 17.15
N ALA A 740 40.74 30.22 18.46
CA ALA A 740 40.09 31.21 19.31
C ALA A 740 41.02 32.41 19.53
N LEU A 741 40.60 33.61 19.10
CA LEU A 741 41.26 34.84 19.50
C LEU A 741 40.80 35.22 20.92
N LEU A 742 41.65 34.98 21.90
CA LEU A 742 41.54 35.56 23.23
C LEU A 742 42.51 36.74 23.30
N LEU A 743 42.01 37.94 23.04
CA LEU A 743 42.77 39.16 23.28
C LEU A 743 42.51 39.63 24.70
N GLU A 744 43.58 39.74 25.46
CA GLU A 744 43.58 40.22 26.83
C GLU A 744 43.43 41.75 26.82
N GLY A 745 42.46 42.27 27.58
CA GLY A 745 42.37 43.72 27.83
C GLY A 745 41.32 44.50 27.04
N LYS A 746 40.15 43.92 26.72
CA LYS A 746 38.80 44.54 26.77
C LYS A 746 37.71 43.53 26.33
N GLU A 747 36.77 43.26 27.25
CA GLU A 747 35.44 42.62 27.09
C GLU A 747 35.24 41.69 25.86
N HIS A 748 35.48 40.40 26.07
CA HIS A 748 35.70 39.37 25.04
C HIS A 748 34.57 39.15 24.01
N GLY A 749 34.96 38.96 22.74
CA GLY A 749 34.18 38.27 21.71
C GLY A 749 34.70 36.84 21.49
N LEU A 750 33.82 35.84 21.55
CA LEU A 750 34.15 34.44 21.27
C LEU A 750 33.77 34.13 19.81
N SER A 751 34.74 33.90 18.94
CA SER A 751 34.48 33.24 17.65
C SER A 751 34.75 31.75 17.81
N LEU A 752 33.70 30.93 17.76
CA LEU A 752 33.81 29.47 17.73
C LEU A 752 34.05 29.02 16.30
N ALA A 753 35.31 28.82 15.94
CA ALA A 753 35.67 28.12 14.71
C ALA A 753 36.03 26.67 15.03
N ILE A 754 35.24 25.74 14.49
CA ILE A 754 35.58 24.31 14.50
C ILE A 754 36.27 24.00 13.17
N LYS A 755 37.59 23.88 13.20
CA LYS A 755 38.35 23.37 12.05
C LYS A 755 38.32 21.85 12.07
N LEU A 756 37.45 21.24 11.26
CA LEU A 756 37.57 19.82 10.92
C LEU A 756 38.57 19.74 9.77
N TYR A 757 39.77 19.23 10.06
CA TYR A 757 40.86 19.13 9.09
C TYR A 757 40.39 18.44 7.79
N SER A 758 40.29 19.20 6.71
CA SER A 758 40.29 18.68 5.36
C SER A 758 41.75 18.49 4.93
N GLN A 759 42.22 17.24 4.99
CA GLN A 759 43.53 16.70 4.56
C GLN A 759 44.75 16.86 5.49
N PRO A 760 45.71 15.89 5.43
CA PRO A 760 46.91 15.92 6.26
C PRO A 760 47.84 17.02 5.79
N VAL A 761 48.43 17.75 6.73
CA VAL A 761 49.57 18.62 6.49
C VAL A 761 50.76 17.72 6.12
N ASN A 762 50.86 17.36 4.85
CA ASN A 762 52.06 16.97 4.07
C ASN A 762 51.60 16.33 2.75
N SER A 763 51.42 17.15 1.72
CA SER A 763 51.51 16.78 0.30
C SER A 763 52.02 17.96 -0.49
#